data_AF-A0A1F9TPD5-F1
#
_entry.id   AF-A0A1F9TPD5-F1
#
_cell.length_a   1.000
_cell.length_b   1.000
_cell.length_c   1.000
_cell.angle_alpha   90.00
_cell.angle_beta   90.00
_cell.angle_gamma   90.00
#
_symmetry.space_group_name_H-M   'P 1'
#
loop_
_entity.id
_entity.type
_entity.pdbx_description
1 polymer ?
#
loop_
_entity_poly.entity_id
_entity_poly.type
_entity_poly.pdbx_seq_one_letter_code
_entity_poly.pdbx_strand_id
1 'polypeptide(L)'
;MANEYGELEQLVNDVTSLDTARMTLRWALERLQNIEKEKADLKKNLTLAEETAKRLQLKEASATDVYASRSKTLEEKEDFYGKLEATMSLLGEGKLDIQQLLKKEAKLDSLRKSLEDEYQGKFEELDRNQRAVIERWNGRLLEVEGQFAGRIAESQKKYDTLRAELEAEHQGRLTALQNSFKAREKDLTGRIELLEGSVRHSEEKVETRRRELEAEYLSKKRETEENYRKLRNLLEVGLEEKLRSADSDHSAQVTALETSWQAERGRLLEEQRVREDQFKAAQDRIKEIENGLAAQQDAHHSELLKMITDKETAFRAQLRALEDEKRATEETVRELQARLEKTAAAWDADRARMQADFDGRAARLEAALHEREAALESDHSSRKAALGTELEARLQQERRVLEAGKASLAADAAAYEADRRVHNEKINALAGELRAREEEFERQAARLEAEYAARREVFEKERAALLEGARADYEAKLAAERASWTAERERFESSLADTGTRFREAQEEIETLNSALRKAASENAARDAAATGEIVEAKAAFEKELAARVKEAVLAQTAALSEALEAARAAKADLGAALGVKDKEIAALKAEWSRSQSELEARFITDFSAAAETRRAELDAAYAARQSALERDLRHRREAMEQEVSLQAGRLNEENAALREALEKMGAAASSANARSAELAEKLLAADKKFHEEKLEMQKAQARELDLTLGAAVEAAVESAQQKLRLAREELAAVTKNRDELSERLYAEEKAFHAEKLAMQEAQVREFDETVTGAVNAAVELAEERLRHAHEELAKLKQERTDEVRVLEDQHDAEKARLMEEMDRRDRYIQGAEVKIQDLEHEMMRYRQTSSAELMKQVAEQDQRFRDAAAEEKARSEARLAQLEELLEAKEKQLADREKQFRQKQLELDGMNEDFSRRADKFNEELFAQKRALSEKEQALNDHRLNLEKDYSLKSQELEQMKAELTRAIMEYRKGR
;
A
#
# COMPACT_ATOMS: atom_id res chain seq x y z
N MET A 1 -24.27 -86.19 -23.81
CA MET A 1 -23.20 -86.06 -22.80
C MET A 1 -21.87 -86.67 -23.25
N ALA A 2 -21.75 -87.97 -23.56
CA ALA A 2 -20.45 -88.56 -23.94
C ALA A 2 -19.86 -88.09 -25.30
N ASN A 3 -20.70 -87.74 -26.28
CA ASN A 3 -20.22 -87.28 -27.60
C ASN A 3 -19.87 -85.79 -27.65
N GLU A 4 -20.26 -84.99 -26.66
CA GLU A 4 -20.02 -83.53 -26.64
C GLU A 4 -18.66 -83.18 -26.03
N TYR A 5 -18.07 -84.09 -25.25
CA TYR A 5 -16.72 -83.93 -24.71
C TYR A 5 -15.63 -84.10 -25.79
N GLY A 6 -15.89 -84.90 -26.84
CA GLY A 6 -14.94 -85.10 -27.94
C GLY A 6 -14.78 -83.87 -28.85
N GLU A 7 -15.82 -83.05 -29.02
CA GLU A 7 -15.75 -81.83 -29.84
C GLU A 7 -14.93 -80.72 -29.16
N LEU A 8 -14.90 -80.69 -27.82
CA LEU A 8 -14.07 -79.76 -27.03
C LEU A 8 -12.57 -80.07 -27.15
N GLU A 9 -12.21 -81.36 -27.20
CA GLU A 9 -10.82 -81.79 -27.34
C GLU A 9 -10.27 -81.54 -28.75
N GLN A 10 -11.14 -81.59 -29.76
CA GLN A 10 -10.79 -81.30 -31.15
C GLN A 10 -10.60 -79.79 -31.39
N LEU A 11 -11.42 -78.94 -30.76
CA LEU A 11 -11.31 -77.47 -30.84
C LEU A 11 -10.07 -76.91 -30.13
N VAL A 12 -9.58 -77.56 -29.07
CA VAL A 12 -8.33 -77.18 -28.39
C VAL A 12 -7.10 -77.45 -29.27
N ASN A 13 -7.16 -78.46 -30.15
CA ASN A 13 -6.07 -78.79 -31.07
C ASN A 13 -6.01 -77.90 -32.33
N ASP A 14 -7.12 -77.26 -32.72
CA ASP A 14 -7.17 -76.37 -33.90
C ASP A 14 -6.78 -74.90 -33.60
N VAL A 15 -6.51 -74.57 -32.33
CA VAL A 15 -6.13 -73.22 -31.89
C VAL A 15 -4.64 -72.96 -32.18
N THR A 16 -4.34 -72.59 -33.43
CA THR A 16 -2.99 -72.20 -33.86
C THR A 16 -2.71 -70.69 -33.78
N SER A 17 -3.68 -69.87 -33.34
CA SER A 17 -3.49 -68.42 -33.13
C SER A 17 -4.13 -67.91 -31.83
N LEU A 18 -3.48 -66.92 -31.22
CA LEU A 18 -3.81 -66.36 -29.89
C LEU A 18 -5.19 -65.67 -29.85
N ASP A 19 -5.63 -65.11 -30.97
CA ASP A 19 -6.97 -64.52 -31.08
C ASP A 19 -8.06 -65.59 -31.24
N THR A 20 -7.75 -66.69 -31.93
CA THR A 20 -8.64 -67.86 -31.97
C THR A 20 -8.76 -68.50 -30.59
N ALA A 21 -7.67 -68.54 -29.80
CA ALA A 21 -7.64 -69.04 -28.43
C ALA A 21 -8.52 -68.20 -27.48
N ARG A 22 -8.49 -66.88 -27.64
CA ARG A 22 -9.33 -65.98 -26.84
C ARG A 22 -10.80 -66.08 -27.20
N MET A 23 -11.13 -66.24 -28.49
CA MET A 23 -12.51 -66.43 -28.91
C MET A 23 -13.05 -67.79 -28.46
N THR A 24 -12.26 -68.86 -28.56
CA THR A 24 -12.63 -70.19 -28.05
C THR A 24 -12.73 -70.21 -26.54
N LEU A 25 -11.87 -69.52 -25.79
CA LEU A 25 -12.03 -69.36 -24.35
C LEU A 25 -13.29 -68.59 -23.97
N ARG A 26 -13.62 -67.51 -24.68
CA ARG A 26 -14.88 -66.79 -24.45
C ARG A 26 -16.09 -67.67 -24.74
N TRP A 27 -16.09 -68.36 -25.87
CA TRP A 27 -17.16 -69.30 -26.22
C TRP A 27 -17.26 -70.46 -25.22
N ALA A 28 -16.14 -71.01 -24.76
CA ALA A 28 -16.10 -72.07 -23.75
C ALA A 28 -16.60 -71.59 -22.38
N LEU A 29 -16.26 -70.35 -21.97
CA LEU A 29 -16.78 -69.75 -20.74
C LEU A 29 -18.28 -69.45 -20.82
N GLU A 30 -18.75 -68.95 -21.96
CA GLU A 30 -20.17 -68.69 -22.21
C GLU A 30 -20.97 -70.01 -22.29
N ARG A 31 -20.36 -71.07 -22.84
CA ARG A 31 -20.90 -72.43 -22.85
C ARG A 31 -20.93 -73.03 -21.44
N LEU A 32 -19.88 -72.83 -20.63
CA LEU A 32 -19.84 -73.25 -19.23
C LEU A 32 -20.90 -72.54 -18.39
N GLN A 33 -21.08 -71.22 -18.56
CA GLN A 33 -22.16 -70.48 -17.91
C GLN A 33 -23.55 -71.01 -18.32
N ASN A 34 -23.74 -71.35 -19.60
CA ASN A 34 -24.97 -71.99 -20.04
C ASN A 34 -25.16 -73.38 -19.41
N ILE A 35 -24.10 -74.19 -19.28
CA ILE A 35 -24.15 -75.49 -18.61
C ILE A 35 -24.46 -75.32 -17.11
N GLU A 36 -23.92 -74.31 -16.44
CA GLU A 36 -24.24 -74.01 -15.04
C GLU A 36 -25.69 -73.57 -14.87
N LYS A 37 -26.19 -72.78 -15.80
CA LYS A 37 -27.59 -72.36 -15.85
C LYS A 37 -28.52 -73.55 -16.10
N GLU A 38 -28.18 -74.41 -17.06
CA GLU A 38 -28.89 -75.67 -17.33
C GLU A 38 -28.82 -76.62 -16.13
N LYS A 39 -27.69 -76.69 -15.42
CA LYS A 39 -27.56 -77.46 -14.17
C LYS A 39 -28.45 -76.92 -13.06
N ALA A 40 -28.56 -75.59 -12.93
CA ALA A 40 -29.47 -74.95 -11.99
C ALA A 40 -30.94 -75.22 -12.36
N ASP A 41 -31.29 -75.15 -13.64
CA ASP A 41 -32.63 -75.45 -14.15
C ASP A 41 -32.96 -76.95 -14.02
N LEU A 42 -32.00 -77.85 -14.24
CA LEU A 42 -32.14 -79.29 -14.01
C LEU A 42 -32.32 -79.60 -12.53
N LYS A 43 -31.59 -78.92 -11.64
CA LYS A 43 -31.77 -79.06 -10.19
C LYS A 43 -33.17 -78.59 -9.77
N LYS A 44 -33.66 -77.49 -10.35
CA LYS A 44 -35.03 -77.01 -10.14
C LYS A 44 -36.08 -77.99 -10.67
N ASN A 45 -35.87 -78.54 -11.86
CA ASN A 45 -36.74 -79.55 -12.45
C ASN A 45 -36.73 -80.86 -11.66
N LEU A 46 -35.58 -81.27 -11.11
CA LEU A 46 -35.46 -82.42 -10.22
C LEU A 46 -36.26 -82.20 -8.94
N THR A 47 -36.17 -81.03 -8.31
CA THR A 47 -36.98 -80.72 -7.13
C THR A 47 -38.48 -80.72 -7.44
N LEU A 48 -38.90 -80.20 -8.60
CA LEU A 48 -40.29 -80.27 -9.06
C LEU A 48 -40.73 -81.71 -9.33
N ALA A 49 -39.85 -82.54 -9.92
CA ALA A 49 -40.10 -83.96 -10.14
C ALA A 49 -40.25 -84.73 -8.82
N GLU A 50 -39.40 -84.46 -7.83
CA GLU A 50 -39.52 -85.06 -6.49
C GLU A 50 -40.79 -84.62 -5.75
N GLU A 51 -41.18 -83.35 -5.86
CA GLU A 51 -42.43 -82.85 -5.28
C GLU A 51 -43.66 -83.47 -5.96
N THR A 52 -43.63 -83.61 -7.29
CA THR A 52 -44.70 -84.27 -8.04
C THR A 52 -44.78 -85.77 -7.74
N ALA A 53 -43.64 -86.45 -7.59
CA ALA A 53 -43.58 -87.84 -7.14
C ALA A 53 -44.18 -88.01 -5.73
N LYS A 54 -43.81 -87.16 -4.77
CA LYS A 54 -44.41 -87.16 -3.41
C LYS A 54 -45.92 -86.90 -3.45
N ARG A 55 -46.39 -85.99 -4.30
CA ARG A 55 -47.84 -85.74 -4.50
C ARG A 55 -48.56 -86.94 -5.11
N LEU A 56 -47.94 -87.64 -6.05
CA LEU A 56 -48.50 -88.85 -6.66
C LEU A 56 -48.54 -90.00 -5.64
N GLN A 57 -47.50 -90.16 -4.84
CA GLN A 57 -47.45 -91.17 -3.78
C GLN A 57 -48.54 -90.95 -2.71
N LEU A 58 -48.82 -89.69 -2.35
CA LEU A 58 -49.95 -89.33 -1.48
C LEU A 58 -51.31 -89.64 -2.13
N LYS A 59 -51.45 -89.41 -3.44
CA LYS A 59 -52.68 -89.74 -4.18
C LYS A 59 -52.89 -91.25 -4.31
N GLU A 60 -51.81 -92.00 -4.53
CA GLU A 60 -51.83 -93.45 -4.57
C GLU A 60 -52.27 -94.04 -3.22
N ALA A 61 -51.69 -93.57 -2.11
CA ALA A 61 -52.08 -93.94 -0.76
C ALA A 61 -53.56 -93.63 -0.48
N SER A 62 -54.02 -92.42 -0.85
CA SER A 62 -55.42 -92.03 -0.71
C SER A 62 -56.35 -92.90 -1.57
N ALA A 63 -55.95 -93.27 -2.78
CA ALA A 63 -56.74 -94.15 -3.64
C ALA A 63 -56.82 -95.57 -3.08
N THR A 64 -55.72 -96.10 -2.51
CA THR A 64 -55.70 -97.43 -1.88
C THR A 64 -56.63 -97.49 -0.67
N ASP A 65 -56.64 -96.44 0.17
CA ASP A 65 -57.58 -96.33 1.30
C ASP A 65 -59.05 -96.31 0.83
N VAL A 66 -59.34 -95.58 -0.26
CA VAL A 66 -60.68 -95.56 -0.87
C VAL A 66 -61.06 -96.95 -1.39
N TYR A 67 -60.16 -97.65 -2.07
CA TYR A 67 -60.41 -99.02 -2.55
C TYR A 67 -60.66 -100.00 -1.42
N ALA A 68 -59.87 -99.95 -0.34
CA ALA A 68 -60.04 -100.81 0.83
C ALA A 68 -61.40 -100.57 1.52
N SER A 69 -61.79 -99.30 1.68
CA SER A 69 -63.09 -98.96 2.26
C SER A 69 -64.26 -99.46 1.40
N ARG A 70 -64.10 -99.41 0.06
CA ARG A 70 -65.12 -99.83 -0.90
C ARG A 70 -65.25 -101.34 -0.98
N SER A 71 -64.14 -102.07 -0.87
CA SER A 71 -64.13 -103.54 -0.77
C SER A 71 -64.87 -104.01 0.49
N LYS A 72 -64.60 -103.39 1.64
CA LYS A 72 -65.25 -103.73 2.90
C LYS A 72 -66.76 -103.48 2.87
N THR A 73 -67.18 -102.38 2.25
CA THR A 73 -68.61 -102.08 2.07
C THR A 73 -69.30 -102.99 1.05
N LEU A 74 -68.56 -103.64 0.15
CA LEU A 74 -69.10 -104.67 -0.73
C LEU A 74 -69.24 -106.00 0.03
N GLU A 75 -68.25 -106.40 0.82
CA GLU A 75 -68.34 -107.59 1.69
C GLU A 75 -69.52 -107.49 2.67
N GLU A 76 -69.71 -106.33 3.31
CA GLU A 76 -70.84 -106.09 4.22
C GLU A 76 -72.20 -106.18 3.51
N LYS A 77 -72.26 -105.82 2.22
CA LYS A 77 -73.47 -105.97 1.39
C LYS A 77 -73.72 -107.42 1.00
N GLU A 78 -72.69 -108.16 0.63
CA GLU A 78 -72.80 -109.60 0.32
C GLU A 78 -73.30 -110.39 1.54
N ASP A 79 -72.77 -110.09 2.73
CA ASP A 79 -73.25 -110.65 4.00
C ASP A 79 -74.71 -110.30 4.30
N PHE A 80 -75.13 -109.07 3.97
CA PHE A 80 -76.52 -108.65 4.12
C PHE A 80 -77.44 -109.42 3.17
N TYR A 81 -77.06 -109.58 1.90
CA TYR A 81 -77.84 -110.34 0.93
C TYR A 81 -77.91 -111.83 1.27
N GLY A 82 -76.82 -112.43 1.77
CA GLY A 82 -76.84 -113.81 2.26
C GLY A 82 -77.79 -114.02 3.46
N LYS A 83 -77.83 -113.06 4.40
CA LYS A 83 -78.80 -113.08 5.50
C LYS A 83 -80.24 -112.89 5.00
N LEU A 84 -80.45 -112.01 4.02
CA LEU A 84 -81.76 -111.76 3.44
C LEU A 84 -82.30 -112.99 2.71
N GLU A 85 -81.46 -113.67 1.94
CA GLU A 85 -81.77 -114.93 1.25
C GLU A 85 -82.11 -116.05 2.24
N ALA A 86 -81.34 -116.17 3.34
CA ALA A 86 -81.66 -117.11 4.42
C ALA A 86 -83.00 -116.80 5.11
N THR A 87 -83.32 -115.53 5.32
CA THR A 87 -84.62 -115.12 5.88
C THR A 87 -85.79 -115.32 4.92
N MET A 88 -85.59 -115.13 3.62
CA MET A 88 -86.61 -115.40 2.60
C MET A 88 -86.87 -116.92 2.45
N SER A 89 -85.84 -117.75 2.53
CA SER A 89 -85.98 -119.22 2.60
C SER A 89 -86.80 -119.66 3.82
N LEU A 90 -86.52 -119.08 5.00
CA LEU A 90 -87.29 -119.37 6.22
C LEU A 90 -88.74 -118.90 6.17
N LEU A 91 -89.03 -117.83 5.41
CA LEU A 91 -90.38 -117.34 5.17
C LEU A 91 -91.14 -118.23 4.17
N GLY A 92 -90.46 -118.75 3.14
CA GLY A 92 -91.01 -119.70 2.16
C GLY A 92 -91.35 -121.07 2.76
N GLU A 93 -90.64 -121.49 3.82
CA GLU A 93 -90.92 -122.74 4.55
C GLU A 93 -92.08 -122.65 5.55
N GLY A 94 -92.70 -121.48 5.74
CA GLY A 94 -93.88 -121.31 6.62
C GLY A 94 -93.60 -121.45 8.12
N LYS A 95 -92.32 -121.45 8.55
CA LYS A 95 -91.90 -121.65 9.95
C LYS A 95 -91.92 -120.37 10.81
N LEU A 96 -92.36 -119.24 10.24
CA LEU A 96 -92.36 -117.93 10.91
C LEU A 96 -93.77 -117.59 11.42
N ASP A 97 -94.01 -117.91 12.69
CA ASP A 97 -95.24 -117.60 13.43
C ASP A 97 -95.29 -116.11 13.83
N ILE A 98 -96.48 -115.49 13.78
CA ILE A 98 -96.72 -114.06 14.08
C ILE A 98 -96.26 -113.69 15.49
N GLN A 99 -96.33 -114.61 16.45
CA GLN A 99 -95.78 -114.37 17.79
C GLN A 99 -94.24 -114.31 17.81
N GLN A 100 -93.56 -114.98 16.88
CA GLN A 100 -92.12 -114.84 16.71
C GLN A 100 -91.77 -113.53 16.00
N LEU A 101 -92.65 -113.01 15.13
CA LEU A 101 -92.50 -111.68 14.54
C LEU A 101 -92.62 -110.58 15.60
N LEU A 102 -93.58 -110.65 16.52
CA LEU A 102 -93.71 -109.69 17.63
C LEU A 102 -92.52 -109.76 18.62
N LYS A 103 -92.00 -110.97 18.91
CA LYS A 103 -90.74 -111.11 19.68
C LYS A 103 -89.53 -110.59 18.92
N LYS A 104 -89.50 -110.73 17.59
CA LYS A 104 -88.47 -110.14 16.75
C LYS A 104 -88.60 -108.63 16.68
N GLU A 105 -89.81 -108.07 16.71
CA GLU A 105 -90.08 -106.62 16.74
C GLU A 105 -89.58 -106.00 18.05
N ALA A 106 -89.89 -106.60 19.21
CA ALA A 106 -89.33 -106.15 20.50
C ALA A 106 -87.79 -106.30 20.56
N LYS A 107 -87.23 -107.34 19.92
CA LYS A 107 -85.79 -107.48 19.74
C LYS A 107 -85.22 -106.43 18.77
N LEU A 108 -85.96 -106.06 17.73
CA LEU A 108 -85.56 -105.02 16.79
C LEU A 108 -85.61 -103.63 17.44
N ASP A 109 -86.56 -103.36 18.33
CA ASP A 109 -86.60 -102.08 19.06
C ASP A 109 -85.50 -101.98 20.12
N SER A 110 -85.16 -103.08 20.80
CA SER A 110 -83.97 -103.11 21.68
C SER A 110 -82.66 -103.01 20.90
N LEU A 111 -82.57 -103.63 19.71
CA LEU A 111 -81.44 -103.48 18.81
C LEU A 111 -81.36 -102.07 18.21
N ARG A 112 -82.49 -101.43 17.89
CA ARG A 112 -82.55 -100.04 17.44
C ARG A 112 -82.03 -99.10 18.51
N LYS A 113 -82.49 -99.26 19.75
CA LYS A 113 -82.00 -98.46 20.88
C LYS A 113 -80.51 -98.70 21.15
N SER A 114 -80.06 -99.95 21.09
CA SER A 114 -78.64 -100.30 21.20
C SER A 114 -77.81 -99.70 20.06
N LEU A 115 -78.34 -99.67 18.84
CA LEU A 115 -77.68 -99.06 17.68
C LEU A 115 -77.69 -97.53 17.82
N GLU A 116 -78.78 -96.92 18.27
CA GLU A 116 -78.84 -95.48 18.57
C GLU A 116 -77.79 -95.11 19.62
N ASP A 117 -77.69 -95.85 20.73
CA ASP A 117 -76.67 -95.65 21.76
C ASP A 117 -75.24 -95.86 21.21
N GLU A 118 -75.04 -96.86 20.34
CA GLU A 118 -73.75 -97.13 19.69
C GLU A 118 -73.38 -96.03 18.67
N TYR A 119 -74.33 -95.54 17.88
CA TYR A 119 -74.12 -94.41 16.97
C TYR A 119 -73.89 -93.13 17.73
N GLN A 120 -74.64 -92.88 18.81
CA GLN A 120 -74.42 -91.74 19.71
C GLN A 120 -73.00 -91.78 20.29
N GLY A 121 -72.57 -92.95 20.77
CA GLY A 121 -71.21 -93.17 21.26
C GLY A 121 -70.16 -92.95 20.17
N LYS A 122 -70.38 -93.44 18.95
CA LYS A 122 -69.48 -93.21 17.80
C LYS A 122 -69.44 -91.74 17.40
N PHE A 123 -70.56 -91.01 17.45
CA PHE A 123 -70.59 -89.57 17.21
C PHE A 123 -69.82 -88.81 18.27
N GLU A 124 -69.98 -89.17 19.55
CA GLU A 124 -69.18 -88.57 20.62
C GLU A 124 -67.68 -88.89 20.49
N GLU A 125 -67.32 -90.10 20.10
CA GLU A 125 -65.93 -90.47 19.82
C GLU A 125 -65.38 -89.73 18.60
N LEU A 126 -66.18 -89.55 17.56
CA LEU A 126 -65.81 -88.80 16.37
C LEU A 126 -65.64 -87.31 16.70
N ASP A 127 -66.49 -86.74 17.53
CA ASP A 127 -66.36 -85.39 18.07
C ASP A 127 -65.10 -85.25 18.96
N ARG A 128 -64.83 -86.22 19.84
CA ARG A 128 -63.60 -86.24 20.65
C ARG A 128 -62.36 -86.35 19.76
N ASN A 129 -62.40 -87.17 18.72
CA ASN A 129 -61.32 -87.31 17.76
C ASN A 129 -61.13 -86.05 16.92
N GLN A 130 -62.21 -85.41 16.47
CA GLN A 130 -62.14 -84.13 15.76
C GLN A 130 -61.55 -83.04 16.66
N ARG A 131 -61.99 -82.94 17.92
CA ARG A 131 -61.39 -82.01 18.90
C ARG A 131 -59.91 -82.30 19.12
N ALA A 132 -59.52 -83.56 19.28
CA ALA A 132 -58.11 -83.95 19.44
C ALA A 132 -57.27 -83.63 18.19
N VAL A 133 -57.82 -83.78 16.98
CA VAL A 133 -57.14 -83.39 15.73
C VAL A 133 -57.01 -81.88 15.65
N ILE A 134 -58.05 -81.12 15.98
CA ILE A 134 -58.03 -79.65 16.03
C ILE A 134 -57.00 -79.16 17.06
N GLU A 135 -56.95 -79.77 18.25
CA GLU A 135 -55.96 -79.45 19.28
C GLU A 135 -54.52 -79.73 18.81
N ARG A 136 -54.28 -80.86 18.15
CA ARG A 136 -52.95 -81.15 17.55
C ARG A 136 -52.59 -80.18 16.44
N TRP A 137 -53.55 -79.80 15.59
CA TRP A 137 -53.34 -78.81 14.53
C TRP A 137 -53.04 -77.43 15.10
N ASN A 138 -53.81 -76.99 16.09
CA ASN A 138 -53.56 -75.73 16.79
C ASN A 138 -52.21 -75.75 17.52
N GLY A 139 -51.83 -76.88 18.12
CA GLY A 139 -50.52 -77.07 18.74
C GLY A 139 -49.37 -76.94 17.74
N ARG A 140 -49.49 -77.59 16.57
CA ARG A 140 -48.50 -77.47 15.48
C ARG A 140 -48.45 -76.05 14.91
N LEU A 141 -49.61 -75.40 14.76
CA LEU A 141 -49.69 -74.01 14.28
C LEU A 141 -48.96 -73.08 15.26
N LEU A 142 -49.24 -73.19 16.56
CA LEU A 142 -48.57 -72.44 17.62
C LEU A 142 -47.06 -72.70 17.66
N GLU A 143 -46.63 -73.95 17.43
CA GLU A 143 -45.21 -74.29 17.37
C GLU A 143 -44.53 -73.62 16.16
N VAL A 144 -45.16 -73.66 14.99
CA VAL A 144 -44.66 -72.99 13.78
C VAL A 144 -44.66 -71.47 13.96
N GLU A 145 -45.72 -70.89 14.50
CA GLU A 145 -45.79 -69.46 14.84
C GLU A 145 -44.70 -69.08 15.85
N GLY A 146 -44.45 -69.93 16.86
CA GLY A 146 -43.36 -69.77 17.82
C GLY A 146 -41.98 -69.81 17.17
N GLN A 147 -41.76 -70.70 16.20
CA GLN A 147 -40.51 -70.76 15.43
C GLN A 147 -40.32 -69.51 14.56
N PHE A 148 -41.37 -69.02 13.90
CA PHE A 148 -41.30 -67.77 13.13
C PHE A 148 -41.08 -66.55 14.03
N ALA A 149 -41.78 -66.46 15.16
CA ALA A 149 -41.57 -65.41 16.14
C ALA A 149 -40.14 -65.44 16.70
N GLY A 150 -39.59 -66.63 16.97
CA GLY A 150 -38.21 -66.83 17.39
C GLY A 150 -37.20 -66.34 16.34
N ARG A 151 -37.38 -66.73 15.07
CA ARG A 151 -36.51 -66.27 13.96
C ARG A 151 -36.60 -64.77 13.73
N ILE A 152 -37.80 -64.18 13.84
CA ILE A 152 -37.99 -62.74 13.76
C ILE A 152 -37.26 -62.05 14.92
N ALA A 153 -37.43 -62.53 16.15
CA ALA A 153 -36.74 -61.97 17.31
C ALA A 153 -35.20 -62.08 17.19
N GLU A 154 -34.68 -63.18 16.65
CA GLU A 154 -33.23 -63.33 16.38
C GLU A 154 -32.75 -62.38 15.28
N SER A 155 -33.50 -62.22 14.19
CA SER A 155 -33.16 -61.24 13.15
C SER A 155 -33.20 -59.80 13.67
N GLN A 156 -34.15 -59.49 14.56
CA GLN A 156 -34.28 -58.18 15.15
C GLN A 156 -33.15 -57.91 16.14
N LYS A 157 -32.78 -58.90 16.97
CA LYS A 157 -31.57 -58.82 17.79
C LYS A 157 -30.33 -58.54 16.94
N LYS A 158 -30.11 -59.30 15.85
CA LYS A 158 -28.96 -59.07 14.95
C LYS A 158 -28.96 -57.68 14.34
N TYR A 159 -30.12 -57.18 13.93
CA TYR A 159 -30.28 -55.82 13.42
C TYR A 159 -29.93 -54.79 14.49
N ASP A 160 -30.42 -54.95 15.71
CA ASP A 160 -30.15 -54.06 16.84
C ASP A 160 -28.66 -54.08 17.22
N THR A 161 -27.98 -55.24 17.18
CA THR A 161 -26.53 -55.31 17.42
C THR A 161 -25.75 -54.60 16.32
N LEU A 162 -26.04 -54.87 15.05
CA LEU A 162 -25.40 -54.20 13.92
C LEU A 162 -25.61 -52.69 13.95
N ARG A 163 -26.81 -52.26 14.34
CA ARG A 163 -27.14 -50.85 14.52
C ARG A 163 -26.33 -50.23 15.65
N ALA A 164 -26.24 -50.90 16.80
CA ALA A 164 -25.45 -50.42 17.93
C ALA A 164 -23.94 -50.34 17.60
N GLU A 165 -23.41 -51.32 16.86
CA GLU A 165 -22.03 -51.32 16.38
C GLU A 165 -21.77 -50.16 15.40
N LEU A 166 -22.67 -49.92 14.44
CA LEU A 166 -22.58 -48.79 13.51
C LEU A 166 -22.67 -47.44 14.23
N GLU A 167 -23.58 -47.29 15.20
CA GLU A 167 -23.71 -46.08 16.00
C GLU A 167 -22.44 -45.83 16.85
N ALA A 168 -21.86 -46.90 17.43
CA ALA A 168 -20.61 -46.83 18.18
C ALA A 168 -19.41 -46.47 17.28
N GLU A 169 -19.28 -47.06 16.10
CA GLU A 169 -18.26 -46.68 15.12
C GLU A 169 -18.41 -45.23 14.67
N HIS A 170 -19.62 -44.80 14.37
CA HIS A 170 -19.89 -43.42 13.94
C HIS A 170 -19.55 -42.42 15.05
N GLN A 171 -19.93 -42.72 16.30
CA GLN A 171 -19.53 -41.93 17.47
C GLN A 171 -18.01 -41.94 17.66
N GLY A 172 -17.34 -43.08 17.48
CA GLY A 172 -15.89 -43.20 17.53
C GLY A 172 -15.21 -42.30 16.48
N ARG A 173 -15.68 -42.33 15.23
CA ARG A 173 -15.18 -41.46 14.15
C ARG A 173 -15.41 -39.99 14.45
N LEU A 174 -16.60 -39.60 14.92
CA LEU A 174 -16.89 -38.23 15.34
C LEU A 174 -15.94 -37.76 16.46
N THR A 175 -15.68 -38.62 17.44
CA THR A 175 -14.81 -38.29 18.58
C THR A 175 -13.35 -38.15 18.11
N ALA A 176 -12.88 -39.04 17.23
CA ALA A 176 -11.56 -38.95 16.62
C ALA A 176 -11.40 -37.67 15.77
N LEU A 177 -12.42 -37.32 14.99
CA LEU A 177 -12.46 -36.10 14.20
C LEU A 177 -12.45 -34.85 15.09
N GLN A 178 -13.23 -34.86 16.18
CA GLN A 178 -13.26 -33.75 17.14
C GLN A 178 -11.91 -33.59 17.84
N ASN A 179 -11.24 -34.69 18.19
CA ASN A 179 -9.91 -34.67 18.78
C ASN A 179 -8.85 -34.17 17.80
N SER A 180 -8.93 -34.54 16.52
CA SER A 180 -8.01 -34.04 15.49
C SER A 180 -8.19 -32.54 15.24
N PHE A 181 -9.43 -32.05 15.23
CA PHE A 181 -9.71 -30.62 15.16
C PHE A 181 -9.17 -29.87 16.37
N LYS A 182 -9.39 -30.35 17.60
CA LYS A 182 -8.84 -29.72 18.81
C LYS A 182 -7.32 -29.72 18.83
N ALA A 183 -6.68 -30.80 18.37
CA ALA A 183 -5.22 -30.86 18.26
C ALA A 183 -4.69 -29.83 17.25
N ARG A 184 -5.35 -29.72 16.09
CA ARG A 184 -4.99 -28.75 15.04
C ARG A 184 -5.27 -27.31 15.45
N GLU A 185 -6.36 -27.08 16.17
CA GLU A 185 -6.68 -25.78 16.78
C GLU A 185 -5.58 -25.38 17.76
N LYS A 186 -5.17 -26.27 18.66
CA LYS A 186 -4.07 -26.03 19.60
C LYS A 186 -2.74 -25.72 18.91
N ASP A 187 -2.41 -26.44 17.84
CA ASP A 187 -1.19 -26.20 17.05
C ASP A 187 -1.23 -24.84 16.34
N LEU A 188 -2.38 -24.48 15.76
CA LEU A 188 -2.60 -23.17 15.14
C LEU A 188 -2.53 -22.04 16.18
N THR A 189 -3.14 -22.21 17.35
CA THR A 189 -3.03 -21.23 18.45
C THR A 189 -1.59 -21.07 18.89
N GLY A 190 -0.83 -22.17 19.07
CA GLY A 190 0.60 -22.09 19.41
C GLY A 190 1.45 -21.40 18.34
N ARG A 191 1.16 -21.62 17.05
CA ARG A 191 1.81 -20.91 15.94
C ARG A 191 1.47 -19.42 15.93
N ILE A 192 0.21 -19.06 16.22
CA ILE A 192 -0.21 -17.67 16.34
C ILE A 192 0.54 -17.00 17.50
N GLU A 193 0.60 -17.62 18.67
CA GLU A 193 1.33 -17.09 19.83
C GLU A 193 2.84 -16.88 19.53
N LEU A 194 3.46 -17.81 18.81
CA LEU A 194 4.86 -17.67 18.37
C LEU A 194 5.05 -16.52 17.38
N LEU A 195 4.14 -16.36 16.41
CA LEU A 195 4.18 -15.27 15.44
C LEU A 195 3.93 -13.92 16.12
N GLU A 196 2.94 -13.84 17.01
CA GLU A 196 2.66 -12.65 17.81
C GLU A 196 3.86 -12.28 18.69
N GLY A 197 4.51 -13.27 19.32
CA GLY A 197 5.74 -13.06 20.07
C GLY A 197 6.89 -12.52 19.21
N SER A 198 7.08 -13.08 18.01
CA SER A 198 8.08 -12.61 17.05
C SER A 198 7.79 -11.19 16.55
N VAL A 199 6.53 -10.87 16.27
CA VAL A 199 6.11 -9.53 15.84
C VAL A 199 6.35 -8.53 16.97
N ARG A 200 5.91 -8.82 18.20
CA ARG A 200 6.17 -7.94 19.36
C ARG A 200 7.65 -7.70 19.58
N HIS A 201 8.48 -8.73 19.46
CA HIS A 201 9.93 -8.56 19.59
C HIS A 201 10.54 -7.73 18.45
N SER A 202 10.00 -7.84 17.23
CA SER A 202 10.42 -7.00 16.11
C SER A 202 9.95 -5.54 16.26
N GLU A 203 8.75 -5.32 16.78
CA GLU A 203 8.21 -4.00 17.09
C GLU A 203 9.03 -3.32 18.19
N GLU A 204 9.39 -4.05 19.25
CA GLU A 204 10.27 -3.56 20.31
C GLU A 204 11.64 -3.15 19.76
N LYS A 205 12.23 -3.93 18.83
CA LYS A 205 13.49 -3.55 18.15
C LYS A 205 13.35 -2.31 17.28
N VAL A 206 12.21 -2.14 16.60
CA VAL A 206 11.95 -0.95 15.80
C VAL A 206 11.74 0.26 16.70
N GLU A 207 11.04 0.11 17.82
CA GLU A 207 10.87 1.17 18.80
C GLU A 207 12.17 1.57 19.48
N THR A 208 13.03 0.62 19.87
CA THR A 208 14.34 0.95 20.42
C THR A 208 15.20 1.67 19.39
N ARG A 209 15.22 1.19 18.14
CA ARG A 209 15.96 1.86 17.06
C ARG A 209 15.41 3.26 16.75
N ARG A 210 14.09 3.44 16.83
CA ARG A 210 13.45 4.74 16.68
C ARG A 210 13.85 5.69 17.82
N ARG A 211 13.85 5.22 19.08
CA ARG A 211 14.29 6.02 20.24
C ARG A 211 15.77 6.41 20.12
N GLU A 212 16.62 5.52 19.64
CA GLU A 212 18.04 5.81 19.35
C GLU A 212 18.18 6.89 18.27
N LEU A 213 17.47 6.76 17.15
CA LEU A 213 17.51 7.74 16.06
C LEU A 213 16.93 9.10 16.47
N GLU A 214 15.87 9.12 17.27
CA GLU A 214 15.31 10.35 17.85
C GLU A 214 16.31 11.01 18.80
N ALA A 215 17.03 10.24 19.63
CA ALA A 215 18.08 10.75 20.50
C ALA A 215 19.29 11.30 19.70
N GLU A 216 19.73 10.59 18.66
CA GLU A 216 20.81 11.03 17.76
C GLU A 216 20.42 12.32 17.01
N TYR A 217 19.18 12.40 16.52
CA TYR A 217 18.67 13.59 15.85
C TYR A 217 18.61 14.79 16.80
N LEU A 218 18.12 14.60 18.03
CA LEU A 218 18.08 15.66 19.05
C LEU A 218 19.49 16.09 19.47
N SER A 219 20.45 15.17 19.56
CA SER A 219 21.86 15.50 19.82
C SER A 219 22.44 16.35 18.69
N LYS A 220 22.29 15.93 17.44
CA LYS A 220 22.76 16.69 16.27
C LYS A 220 22.08 18.04 16.15
N LYS A 221 20.79 18.13 16.48
CA LYS A 221 20.06 19.41 16.50
C LYS A 221 20.62 20.35 17.57
N ARG A 222 20.93 19.85 18.77
CA ARG A 222 21.57 20.67 19.81
C ARG A 222 22.96 21.12 19.40
N GLU A 223 23.76 20.25 18.80
CA GLU A 223 25.09 20.59 18.29
C GLU A 223 25.02 21.66 17.19
N THR A 224 24.09 21.55 16.24
CA THR A 224 23.92 22.57 15.20
C THR A 224 23.42 23.88 15.78
N GLU A 225 22.44 23.86 16.70
CA GLU A 225 21.97 25.06 17.40
C GLU A 225 23.09 25.73 18.22
N GLU A 226 23.94 24.97 18.90
CA GLU A 226 25.11 25.50 19.60
C GLU A 226 26.14 26.09 18.65
N ASN A 227 26.38 25.45 17.50
CA ASN A 227 27.27 25.97 16.48
C ASN A 227 26.72 27.27 15.86
N TYR A 228 25.40 27.35 15.61
CA TYR A 228 24.74 28.58 15.18
C TYR A 228 24.85 29.68 16.24
N ARG A 229 24.66 29.36 17.53
CA ARG A 229 24.85 30.31 18.62
C ARG A 229 26.29 30.81 18.71
N LYS A 230 27.28 29.92 18.58
CA LYS A 230 28.71 30.29 18.57
C LYS A 230 29.05 31.17 17.38
N LEU A 231 28.57 30.83 16.18
CA LEU A 231 28.81 31.61 14.97
C LEU A 231 28.13 32.98 15.04
N ARG A 232 26.89 33.03 15.53
CA ARG A 232 26.16 34.26 15.79
C ARG A 232 26.90 35.15 16.78
N ASN A 233 27.34 34.60 17.91
CA ASN A 233 28.09 35.36 18.91
C ASN A 233 29.42 35.88 18.34
N LEU A 234 30.14 35.09 17.52
CA LEU A 234 31.35 35.55 16.83
C LEU A 234 31.09 36.68 15.85
N LEU A 235 29.99 36.61 15.11
CA LEU A 235 29.59 37.67 14.16
C LEU A 235 29.13 38.94 14.88
N GLU A 236 28.35 38.81 15.97
CA GLU A 236 27.91 39.93 16.81
C GLU A 236 29.13 40.62 17.46
N VAL A 237 30.06 39.86 18.05
CA VAL A 237 31.31 40.41 18.61
C VAL A 237 32.16 41.08 17.53
N GLY A 238 32.29 40.47 16.35
CA GLY A 238 33.04 41.06 15.24
C GLY A 238 32.41 42.32 14.66
N LEU A 239 31.08 42.44 14.68
CA LEU A 239 30.36 43.66 14.29
C LEU A 239 30.49 44.75 15.36
N GLU A 240 30.37 44.41 16.64
CA GLU A 240 30.58 45.35 17.73
C GLU A 240 32.01 45.91 17.75
N GLU A 241 33.01 45.07 17.49
CA GLU A 241 34.41 45.49 17.45
C GLU A 241 34.70 46.41 16.25
N LYS A 242 34.07 46.15 15.10
CA LYS A 242 34.12 47.06 13.94
C LYS A 242 33.40 48.39 14.18
N LEU A 243 32.27 48.37 14.88
CA LEU A 243 31.56 49.59 15.26
C LEU A 243 32.40 50.40 16.26
N ARG A 244 33.01 49.75 17.27
CA ARG A 244 33.92 50.41 18.21
C ARG A 244 35.16 50.98 17.52
N SER A 245 35.74 50.29 16.54
CA SER A 245 36.87 50.82 15.78
C SER A 245 36.45 52.00 14.90
N ALA A 246 35.28 51.93 14.24
CA ALA A 246 34.75 53.03 13.44
C ALA A 246 34.42 54.27 14.29
N ASP A 247 33.84 54.07 15.47
CA ASP A 247 33.55 55.15 16.43
C ASP A 247 34.85 55.74 17.01
N SER A 248 35.85 54.90 17.29
CA SER A 248 37.19 55.35 17.70
C SER A 248 37.86 56.19 16.62
N ASP A 249 37.87 55.71 15.37
CA ASP A 249 38.46 56.43 14.24
C ASP A 249 37.71 57.73 13.94
N HIS A 250 36.37 57.73 14.05
CA HIS A 250 35.57 58.93 13.91
C HIS A 250 35.85 59.93 15.03
N SER A 251 35.98 59.48 16.28
CA SER A 251 36.34 60.35 17.40
C SER A 251 37.75 60.92 17.25
N ALA A 252 38.70 60.15 16.72
CA ALA A 252 40.05 60.61 16.39
C ALA A 252 40.05 61.64 15.26
N GLN A 253 39.19 61.47 14.25
CA GLN A 253 39.01 62.45 13.17
C GLN A 253 38.37 63.75 13.68
N VAL A 254 37.33 63.65 14.52
CA VAL A 254 36.68 64.83 15.11
C VAL A 254 37.66 65.60 16.00
N THR A 255 38.44 64.92 16.84
CA THR A 255 39.46 65.58 17.67
C THR A 255 40.62 66.15 16.84
N ALA A 256 41.02 65.50 15.75
CA ALA A 256 41.99 66.06 14.80
C ALA A 256 41.46 67.31 14.07
N LEU A 257 40.18 67.33 13.72
CA LEU A 257 39.51 68.50 13.13
C LEU A 257 39.30 69.62 14.16
N GLU A 258 38.97 69.30 15.41
CA GLU A 258 38.84 70.29 16.48
C GLU A 258 40.19 70.91 16.82
N THR A 259 41.27 70.13 16.86
CA THR A 259 42.62 70.65 17.10
C THR A 259 43.13 71.48 15.93
N SER A 260 42.88 71.08 14.68
CA SER A 260 43.22 71.90 13.51
C SER A 260 42.41 73.20 13.46
N TRP A 261 41.12 73.15 13.79
CA TRP A 261 40.27 74.33 13.88
C TRP A 261 40.67 75.26 15.04
N GLN A 262 41.05 74.73 16.21
CA GLN A 262 41.58 75.54 17.31
C GLN A 262 42.91 76.18 16.94
N ALA A 263 43.78 75.48 16.20
CA ALA A 263 45.03 76.03 15.67
C ALA A 263 44.77 77.14 14.64
N GLU A 264 43.83 76.95 13.72
CA GLU A 264 43.41 78.00 12.77
C GLU A 264 42.76 79.19 13.47
N ARG A 265 41.90 78.94 14.47
CA ARG A 265 41.30 80.01 15.28
C ARG A 265 42.38 80.79 16.05
N GLY A 266 43.37 80.11 16.61
CA GLY A 266 44.52 80.74 17.25
C GLY A 266 45.34 81.57 16.27
N ARG A 267 45.60 81.03 15.07
CA ARG A 267 46.27 81.76 13.99
C ARG A 267 45.48 82.98 13.54
N LEU A 268 44.16 82.87 13.38
CA LEU A 268 43.30 83.99 12.97
C LEU A 268 43.23 85.09 14.04
N LEU A 269 43.21 84.72 15.33
CA LEU A 269 43.29 85.69 16.43
C LEU A 269 44.65 86.37 16.49
N GLU A 270 45.74 85.64 16.22
CA GLU A 270 47.08 86.22 16.17
C GLU A 270 47.26 87.09 14.91
N GLU A 271 46.72 86.69 13.75
CA GLU A 271 46.65 87.53 12.56
C GLU A 271 45.79 88.78 12.81
N GLN A 272 44.71 88.67 13.58
CA GLN A 272 43.90 89.82 13.99
C GLN A 272 44.71 90.74 14.92
N ARG A 273 45.42 90.21 15.92
CA ARG A 273 46.30 91.01 16.78
C ARG A 273 47.41 91.69 15.99
N VAL A 274 48.06 90.97 15.07
CA VAL A 274 49.08 91.54 14.19
C VAL A 274 48.48 92.63 13.30
N ARG A 275 47.25 92.44 12.78
CA ARG A 275 46.54 93.50 12.04
C ARG A 275 46.17 94.67 12.93
N GLU A 276 45.73 94.46 14.17
CA GLU A 276 45.42 95.52 15.13
C GLU A 276 46.68 96.29 15.55
N ASP A 277 47.80 95.62 15.78
CA ASP A 277 49.10 96.22 16.04
C ASP A 277 49.64 96.96 14.81
N GLN A 278 49.46 96.40 13.61
CA GLN A 278 49.76 97.10 12.35
C GLN A 278 48.84 98.30 12.16
N PHE A 279 47.57 98.22 12.53
CA PHE A 279 46.60 99.31 12.43
C PHE A 279 46.90 100.40 13.44
N LYS A 280 47.33 100.03 14.65
CA LYS A 280 47.76 100.96 15.69
C LYS A 280 49.09 101.62 15.32
N ALA A 281 50.06 100.86 14.81
CA ALA A 281 51.30 101.39 14.26
C ALA A 281 51.04 102.27 13.02
N ALA A 282 50.05 101.93 12.20
CA ALA A 282 49.60 102.76 11.10
C ALA A 282 48.90 104.03 11.59
N GLN A 283 48.09 103.97 12.66
CA GLN A 283 47.49 105.15 13.29
C GLN A 283 48.54 106.05 13.94
N ASP A 284 49.56 105.48 14.58
CA ASP A 284 50.66 106.23 15.16
C ASP A 284 51.53 106.83 14.06
N ARG A 285 51.77 106.11 12.95
CA ARG A 285 52.36 106.68 11.73
C ARG A 285 51.47 107.74 11.10
N ILE A 286 50.15 107.58 11.10
CA ILE A 286 49.22 108.59 10.60
C ILE A 286 49.30 109.81 11.49
N LYS A 287 49.40 109.68 12.82
CA LYS A 287 49.63 110.82 13.72
C LYS A 287 50.99 111.47 13.51
N GLU A 288 52.05 110.69 13.31
CA GLU A 288 53.37 111.22 12.94
C GLU A 288 53.34 111.92 11.59
N ILE A 289 52.61 111.38 10.62
CA ILE A 289 52.37 111.98 9.31
C ILE A 289 51.47 113.19 9.45
N GLU A 290 50.44 113.23 10.30
CA GLU A 290 49.57 114.39 10.52
C GLU A 290 50.34 115.52 11.21
N ASN A 291 51.20 115.19 12.18
CA ASN A 291 52.12 116.15 12.78
C ASN A 291 53.19 116.61 11.77
N GLY A 292 53.68 115.69 10.95
CA GLY A 292 54.59 115.96 9.85
C GLY A 292 53.94 116.74 8.71
N LEU A 293 52.64 116.56 8.47
CA LEU A 293 51.81 117.23 7.46
C LEU A 293 51.38 118.59 7.98
N ALA A 294 51.17 118.78 9.28
CA ALA A 294 51.00 120.10 9.87
C ALA A 294 52.31 120.91 9.75
N ALA A 295 53.45 120.30 10.12
CA ALA A 295 54.77 120.90 9.94
C ALA A 295 55.12 121.13 8.47
N GLN A 296 54.74 120.20 7.59
CA GLN A 296 54.86 120.34 6.14
C GLN A 296 53.84 121.30 5.57
N GLN A 297 52.62 121.46 6.09
CA GLN A 297 51.66 122.44 5.58
C GLN A 297 52.12 123.86 5.92
N ASP A 298 52.78 124.05 7.06
CA ASP A 298 53.42 125.32 7.40
C ASP A 298 54.66 125.58 6.51
N ALA A 299 55.49 124.56 6.26
CA ALA A 299 56.62 124.63 5.34
C ALA A 299 56.21 124.69 3.85
N HIS A 300 55.09 124.09 3.48
CA HIS A 300 54.56 123.97 2.12
C HIS A 300 53.58 125.10 1.81
N HIS A 301 52.99 125.82 2.76
CA HIS A 301 52.40 127.14 2.50
C HIS A 301 53.49 128.17 2.18
N SER A 302 54.60 128.11 2.92
CA SER A 302 55.76 128.95 2.65
C SER A 302 56.51 128.56 1.36
N GLU A 303 56.54 127.28 0.99
CA GLU A 303 57.09 126.81 -0.29
C GLU A 303 56.07 126.82 -1.44
N LEU A 304 54.75 126.72 -1.25
CA LEU A 304 53.73 126.88 -2.31
C LEU A 304 53.69 128.31 -2.81
N LEU A 305 53.84 129.30 -1.93
CA LEU A 305 54.00 130.69 -2.39
C LEU A 305 55.26 130.88 -3.26
N LYS A 306 56.25 129.98 -3.12
CA LYS A 306 57.52 130.01 -3.85
C LYS A 306 57.52 129.11 -5.10
N MET A 307 56.82 127.98 -5.06
CA MET A 307 56.69 127.01 -6.16
C MET A 307 55.50 127.30 -7.08
N ILE A 308 54.44 127.98 -6.65
CA ILE A 308 53.38 128.45 -7.57
C ILE A 308 53.98 129.43 -8.59
N THR A 309 54.89 130.30 -8.14
CA THR A 309 55.67 131.19 -9.02
C THR A 309 56.64 130.46 -9.96
N ASP A 310 57.23 129.34 -9.53
CA ASP A 310 58.24 128.62 -10.34
C ASP A 310 57.66 127.48 -11.20
N LYS A 311 56.48 126.94 -10.86
CA LYS A 311 55.83 125.82 -11.57
C LYS A 311 54.81 126.25 -12.62
N GLU A 312 54.21 127.44 -12.57
CA GLU A 312 53.43 127.98 -13.71
C GLU A 312 54.29 128.09 -14.99
N THR A 313 55.58 128.38 -14.83
CA THR A 313 56.56 128.46 -15.93
C THR A 313 57.01 127.10 -16.47
N ALA A 314 56.96 126.02 -15.67
CA ALA A 314 57.39 124.68 -16.07
C ALA A 314 56.23 123.80 -16.60
N PHE A 315 55.01 123.95 -16.08
CA PHE A 315 53.85 123.14 -16.49
C PHE A 315 53.37 123.37 -17.92
N ARG A 316 53.66 124.54 -18.53
CA ARG A 316 53.38 124.76 -19.96
C ARG A 316 54.31 123.98 -20.90
N ALA A 317 55.48 123.57 -20.42
CA ALA A 317 56.48 122.87 -21.24
C ALA A 317 56.31 121.34 -21.21
N GLN A 318 55.81 120.77 -20.11
CA GLN A 318 55.68 119.32 -19.93
C GLN A 318 54.37 118.72 -20.46
N LEU A 319 53.29 119.50 -20.57
CA LEU A 319 52.02 119.03 -21.17
C LEU A 319 52.13 118.71 -22.67
N ARG A 320 53.06 119.35 -23.41
CA ARG A 320 53.30 119.05 -24.83
C ARG A 320 54.06 117.74 -25.05
N ALA A 321 54.86 117.30 -24.08
CA ALA A 321 55.67 116.07 -24.21
C ALA A 321 54.86 114.79 -23.97
N LEU A 322 53.82 114.86 -23.11
CA LEU A 322 52.99 113.71 -22.75
C LEU A 322 51.88 113.39 -23.76
N GLU A 323 51.48 114.36 -24.60
CA GLU A 323 50.53 114.12 -25.70
C GLU A 323 51.15 113.32 -26.86
N ASP A 324 52.47 113.41 -27.05
CA ASP A 324 53.22 112.68 -28.09
C ASP A 324 53.51 111.22 -27.67
N GLU A 325 53.74 110.94 -26.38
CA GLU A 325 53.95 109.57 -25.86
C GLU A 325 52.67 108.71 -25.88
N LYS A 326 51.50 109.33 -25.70
CA LYS A 326 50.21 108.61 -25.74
C LYS A 326 49.91 108.01 -27.12
N ARG A 327 50.26 108.70 -28.21
CA ARG A 327 50.07 108.20 -29.59
C ARG A 327 50.97 107.00 -29.92
N ALA A 328 52.16 106.92 -29.34
CA ALA A 328 53.08 105.79 -29.53
C ALA A 328 52.61 104.51 -28.83
N THR A 329 51.91 104.63 -27.68
CA THR A 329 51.40 103.47 -26.94
C THR A 329 50.17 102.81 -27.60
N GLU A 330 49.35 103.56 -28.33
CA GLU A 330 48.16 103.05 -29.02
C GLU A 330 48.50 102.20 -30.28
N GLU A 331 49.69 102.35 -30.87
CA GLU A 331 50.19 101.51 -31.97
C GLU A 331 50.73 100.15 -31.50
N THR A 332 51.35 100.08 -30.32
CA THR A 332 51.90 98.81 -29.76
C THR A 332 50.82 97.82 -29.29
N VAL A 333 49.63 98.31 -28.94
CA VAL A 333 48.48 97.47 -28.54
C VAL A 333 47.84 96.76 -29.75
N ARG A 334 47.88 97.36 -30.95
CA ARG A 334 47.44 96.72 -32.20
C ARG A 334 48.38 95.59 -32.66
N GLU A 335 49.68 95.71 -32.42
CA GLU A 335 50.66 94.64 -32.74
C GLU A 335 50.55 93.41 -31.82
N LEU A 336 50.12 93.60 -30.57
CA LEU A 336 49.93 92.49 -29.62
C LEU A 336 48.66 91.69 -29.90
N GLN A 337 47.59 92.32 -30.42
CA GLN A 337 46.39 91.62 -30.88
C GLN A 337 46.65 90.76 -32.14
N ALA A 338 47.48 91.21 -33.08
CA ALA A 338 47.88 90.42 -34.25
C ALA A 338 48.83 89.24 -33.91
N ARG A 339 49.58 89.32 -32.80
CA ARG A 339 50.42 88.21 -32.30
C ARG A 339 49.62 87.08 -31.66
N LEU A 340 48.48 87.38 -31.03
CA LEU A 340 47.63 86.38 -30.38
C LEU A 340 46.84 85.53 -31.39
N GLU A 341 46.38 86.12 -32.50
CA GLU A 341 45.75 85.40 -33.62
C GLU A 341 46.75 84.48 -34.35
N LYS A 342 48.04 84.86 -34.40
CA LYS A 342 49.11 84.03 -34.98
C LYS A 342 49.51 82.84 -34.09
N THR A 343 49.38 82.96 -32.76
CA THR A 343 49.65 81.86 -31.82
C THR A 343 48.52 80.83 -31.75
N ALA A 344 47.27 81.23 -32.01
CA ALA A 344 46.15 80.30 -32.10
C ALA A 344 46.27 79.39 -33.34
N ALA A 345 46.67 79.93 -34.50
CA ALA A 345 46.93 79.16 -35.71
C ALA A 345 48.16 78.23 -35.60
N ALA A 346 49.13 78.55 -34.74
CA ALA A 346 50.29 77.71 -34.46
C ALA A 346 49.95 76.51 -33.55
N TRP A 347 49.00 76.67 -32.63
CA TRP A 347 48.52 75.58 -31.75
C TRP A 347 47.70 74.53 -32.51
N ASP A 348 46.90 74.92 -33.50
CA ASP A 348 46.18 73.97 -34.36
C ASP A 348 47.13 73.22 -35.32
N ALA A 349 48.21 73.89 -35.76
CA ALA A 349 49.28 73.23 -36.52
C ALA A 349 50.08 72.23 -35.66
N ASP A 350 50.40 72.55 -34.40
CA ASP A 350 51.11 71.64 -33.48
C ASP A 350 50.23 70.47 -33.01
N ARG A 351 48.90 70.66 -32.90
CA ARG A 351 47.96 69.57 -32.63
C ARG A 351 47.85 68.59 -33.80
N ALA A 352 47.82 69.09 -35.04
CA ALA A 352 47.90 68.25 -36.25
C ALA A 352 49.27 67.56 -36.38
N ARG A 353 50.36 68.20 -35.93
CA ARG A 353 51.72 67.62 -35.91
C ARG A 353 51.87 66.51 -34.86
N MET A 354 51.31 66.70 -33.67
CA MET A 354 51.25 65.68 -32.61
C MET A 354 50.40 64.49 -33.05
N GLN A 355 49.28 64.73 -33.75
CA GLN A 355 48.42 63.66 -34.26
C GLN A 355 49.10 62.89 -35.40
N ALA A 356 49.80 63.57 -36.32
CA ALA A 356 50.64 62.91 -37.32
C ALA A 356 51.86 62.18 -36.73
N ASP A 357 52.44 62.67 -35.62
CA ASP A 357 53.50 61.98 -34.87
C ASP A 357 52.97 60.78 -34.08
N PHE A 358 51.72 60.83 -33.59
CA PHE A 358 51.06 59.69 -32.95
C PHE A 358 50.68 58.61 -33.98
N ASP A 359 50.09 59.00 -35.12
CA ASP A 359 49.78 58.09 -36.22
C ASP A 359 51.07 57.54 -36.86
N GLY A 360 52.13 58.35 -36.92
CA GLY A 360 53.46 57.92 -37.35
C GLY A 360 54.18 57.01 -36.34
N ARG A 361 53.94 57.16 -35.02
CA ARG A 361 54.44 56.23 -33.99
C ARG A 361 53.63 54.94 -33.95
N ALA A 362 52.32 55.01 -34.17
CA ALA A 362 51.45 53.85 -34.31
C ALA A 362 51.82 53.06 -35.58
N ALA A 363 51.99 53.70 -36.73
CA ALA A 363 52.45 53.05 -37.96
C ALA A 363 53.88 52.51 -37.86
N ARG A 364 54.78 53.15 -37.09
CA ARG A 364 56.13 52.62 -36.81
C ARG A 364 56.11 51.48 -35.79
N LEU A 365 55.16 51.45 -34.86
CA LEU A 365 54.96 50.32 -33.93
C LEU A 365 54.29 49.15 -34.64
N GLU A 366 53.33 49.39 -35.52
CA GLU A 366 52.71 48.36 -36.37
C GLU A 366 53.69 47.83 -37.44
N ALA A 367 54.51 48.69 -38.05
CA ALA A 367 55.60 48.26 -38.93
C ALA A 367 56.73 47.55 -38.17
N ALA A 368 57.07 47.97 -36.94
CA ALA A 368 58.05 47.27 -36.09
C ALA A 368 57.49 45.97 -35.51
N LEU A 369 56.18 45.84 -35.32
CA LEU A 369 55.51 44.59 -34.94
C LEU A 369 55.42 43.65 -36.15
N HIS A 370 55.13 44.14 -37.36
CA HIS A 370 55.18 43.33 -38.58
C HIS A 370 56.61 42.97 -39.02
N GLU A 371 57.62 43.83 -38.81
CA GLU A 371 59.03 43.46 -38.99
C GLU A 371 59.50 42.47 -37.91
N ARG A 372 58.96 42.54 -36.69
CA ARG A 372 59.26 41.59 -35.61
C ARG A 372 58.52 40.28 -35.78
N GLU A 373 57.32 40.27 -36.37
CA GLU A 373 56.59 39.07 -36.79
C GLU A 373 57.25 38.42 -38.02
N ALA A 374 57.67 39.20 -39.02
CA ALA A 374 58.42 38.69 -40.18
C ALA A 374 59.84 38.22 -39.80
N ALA A 375 60.52 38.89 -38.85
CA ALA A 375 61.79 38.44 -38.29
C ALA A 375 61.63 37.21 -37.39
N LEU A 376 60.52 37.07 -36.65
CA LEU A 376 60.21 35.88 -35.87
C LEU A 376 59.77 34.70 -36.76
N GLU A 377 59.09 34.91 -37.89
CA GLU A 377 58.82 33.87 -38.90
C GLU A 377 60.08 33.47 -39.70
N SER A 378 60.99 34.42 -39.96
CA SER A 378 62.31 34.15 -40.54
C SER A 378 63.25 33.41 -39.57
N ASP A 379 63.23 33.75 -38.28
CA ASP A 379 63.97 33.03 -37.22
C ASP A 379 63.32 31.67 -36.86
N HIS A 380 61.99 31.52 -36.95
CA HIS A 380 61.33 30.22 -36.79
C HIS A 380 61.57 29.30 -37.98
N SER A 381 61.61 29.81 -39.21
CA SER A 381 61.89 29.00 -40.41
C SER A 381 63.38 28.60 -40.52
N SER A 382 64.30 29.47 -40.12
CA SER A 382 65.74 29.14 -40.05
C SER A 382 66.11 28.23 -38.87
N ARG A 383 65.47 28.37 -37.69
CA ARG A 383 65.61 27.39 -36.59
C ARG A 383 64.90 26.07 -36.84
N LYS A 384 63.82 26.04 -37.62
CA LYS A 384 63.14 24.80 -38.07
C LYS A 384 63.93 24.07 -39.17
N ALA A 385 64.67 24.79 -40.02
CA ALA A 385 65.58 24.20 -41.00
C ALA A 385 66.90 23.69 -40.36
N ALA A 386 67.43 24.38 -39.33
CA ALA A 386 68.62 23.94 -38.60
C ALA A 386 68.35 22.76 -37.63
N LEU A 387 67.18 22.73 -36.97
CA LEU A 387 66.74 21.56 -36.19
C LEU A 387 66.29 20.40 -37.08
N GLY A 388 65.87 20.67 -38.33
CA GLY A 388 65.54 19.63 -39.32
C GLY A 388 66.75 18.82 -39.78
N THR A 389 67.89 19.48 -40.05
CA THR A 389 69.11 18.80 -40.49
C THR A 389 69.82 18.05 -39.34
N GLU A 390 69.69 18.50 -38.10
CA GLU A 390 70.23 17.82 -36.92
C GLU A 390 69.33 16.66 -36.43
N LEU A 391 68.01 16.75 -36.61
CA LEU A 391 67.07 15.63 -36.38
C LEU A 391 67.09 14.58 -37.49
N GLU A 392 67.33 14.93 -38.76
CA GLU A 392 67.45 13.93 -39.85
C GLU A 392 68.72 13.07 -39.73
N ALA A 393 69.83 13.63 -39.23
CA ALA A 393 71.04 12.85 -38.93
C ALA A 393 70.85 11.90 -37.73
N ARG A 394 70.12 12.34 -36.69
CA ARG A 394 69.77 11.51 -35.52
C ARG A 394 68.74 10.43 -35.85
N LEU A 395 67.76 10.74 -36.72
CA LEU A 395 66.76 9.79 -37.21
C LEU A 395 67.33 8.75 -38.18
N GLN A 396 68.39 9.03 -38.94
CA GLN A 396 69.05 8.01 -39.77
C GLN A 396 69.86 7.00 -38.93
N GLN A 397 70.38 7.40 -37.77
CA GLN A 397 71.06 6.51 -36.84
C GLN A 397 70.07 5.68 -36.01
N GLU A 398 68.94 6.26 -35.59
CA GLU A 398 67.84 5.54 -34.95
C GLU A 398 67.06 4.62 -35.91
N ARG A 399 66.94 4.96 -37.21
CA ARG A 399 66.33 4.08 -38.22
C ARG A 399 67.13 2.80 -38.46
N ARG A 400 68.47 2.81 -38.35
CA ARG A 400 69.29 1.59 -38.46
C ARG A 400 69.17 0.67 -37.25
N VAL A 401 68.93 1.23 -36.06
CA VAL A 401 68.66 0.46 -34.83
C VAL A 401 67.21 -0.03 -34.80
N LEU A 402 66.26 0.76 -35.30
CA LEU A 402 64.85 0.38 -35.44
C LEU A 402 64.57 -0.61 -36.58
N GLU A 403 65.31 -0.62 -37.68
CA GLU A 403 65.14 -1.66 -38.72
C GLU A 403 65.67 -3.03 -38.29
N ALA A 404 66.74 -3.08 -37.48
CA ALA A 404 67.18 -4.31 -36.82
C ALA A 404 66.17 -4.81 -35.76
N GLY A 405 65.52 -3.90 -35.03
CA GLY A 405 64.42 -4.23 -34.10
C GLY A 405 63.09 -4.59 -34.79
N LYS A 406 62.78 -3.99 -35.95
CA LYS A 406 61.57 -4.30 -36.74
C LYS A 406 61.63 -5.67 -37.40
N ALA A 407 62.81 -6.18 -37.76
CA ALA A 407 62.95 -7.55 -38.25
C ALA A 407 62.68 -8.60 -37.15
N SER A 408 63.00 -8.29 -35.88
CA SER A 408 62.66 -9.14 -34.72
C SER A 408 61.18 -9.06 -34.36
N LEU A 409 60.60 -7.86 -34.33
CA LEU A 409 59.18 -7.66 -34.00
C LEU A 409 58.22 -8.10 -35.12
N ALA A 410 58.67 -8.15 -36.39
CA ALA A 410 57.88 -8.71 -37.48
C ALA A 410 57.80 -10.25 -37.41
N ALA A 411 58.82 -10.92 -36.87
CA ALA A 411 58.78 -12.36 -36.61
C ALA A 411 57.85 -12.69 -35.43
N ASP A 412 57.87 -11.89 -34.36
CA ASP A 412 56.97 -12.04 -33.22
C ASP A 412 55.51 -11.64 -33.54
N ALA A 413 55.31 -10.62 -34.39
CA ALA A 413 53.97 -10.23 -34.85
C ALA A 413 53.34 -11.27 -35.78
N ALA A 414 54.12 -11.95 -36.63
CA ALA A 414 53.62 -13.05 -37.47
C ALA A 414 53.21 -14.28 -36.64
N ALA A 415 53.93 -14.57 -35.54
CA ALA A 415 53.55 -15.62 -34.59
C ALA A 415 52.27 -15.24 -33.82
N TYR A 416 52.13 -13.97 -33.42
CA TYR A 416 50.95 -13.47 -32.72
C TYR A 416 49.70 -13.40 -33.64
N GLU A 417 49.86 -13.11 -34.94
CA GLU A 417 48.77 -13.13 -35.90
C GLU A 417 48.29 -14.56 -36.24
N ALA A 418 49.18 -15.55 -36.22
CA ALA A 418 48.81 -16.96 -36.35
C ALA A 418 47.98 -17.45 -35.15
N ASP A 419 48.38 -17.12 -33.92
CA ASP A 419 47.61 -17.43 -32.71
C ASP A 419 46.29 -16.65 -32.64
N ARG A 420 46.27 -15.39 -33.11
CA ARG A 420 45.06 -14.58 -33.19
C ARG A 420 44.06 -15.10 -34.22
N ARG A 421 44.50 -15.76 -35.30
CA ARG A 421 43.59 -16.43 -36.26
C ARG A 421 42.95 -17.67 -35.64
N VAL A 422 43.72 -18.49 -34.93
CA VAL A 422 43.18 -19.66 -34.20
C VAL A 422 42.23 -19.24 -33.08
N HIS A 423 42.51 -18.15 -32.37
CA HIS A 423 41.58 -17.59 -31.39
C HIS A 423 40.35 -16.93 -32.02
N ASN A 424 40.48 -16.22 -33.14
CA ASN A 424 39.32 -15.66 -33.85
C ASN A 424 38.42 -16.75 -34.46
N GLU A 425 38.98 -17.86 -34.94
CA GLU A 425 38.18 -19.00 -35.40
C GLU A 425 37.41 -19.67 -34.25
N LYS A 426 38.04 -19.82 -33.07
CA LYS A 426 37.34 -20.30 -31.86
C LYS A 426 36.29 -19.31 -31.34
N ILE A 427 36.56 -18.01 -31.40
CA ILE A 427 35.60 -16.96 -31.03
C ILE A 427 34.42 -16.93 -32.01
N ASN A 428 34.67 -17.11 -33.31
CA ASN A 428 33.60 -17.17 -34.31
C ASN A 428 32.78 -18.45 -34.21
N ALA A 429 33.40 -19.59 -33.87
CA ALA A 429 32.68 -20.83 -33.59
C ALA A 429 31.80 -20.71 -32.32
N LEU A 430 32.35 -20.17 -31.23
CA LEU A 430 31.59 -19.91 -30.00
C LEU A 430 30.51 -18.84 -30.20
N ALA A 431 30.74 -17.83 -31.03
CA ALA A 431 29.74 -16.84 -31.39
C ALA A 431 28.62 -17.44 -32.27
N GLY A 432 28.93 -18.43 -33.11
CA GLY A 432 27.93 -19.21 -33.85
C GLY A 432 27.07 -20.08 -32.95
N GLU A 433 27.68 -20.76 -31.98
CA GLU A 433 26.98 -21.56 -30.96
C GLU A 433 26.15 -20.70 -30.00
N LEU A 434 26.64 -19.52 -29.63
CA LEU A 434 25.89 -18.55 -28.83
C LEU A 434 24.70 -17.98 -29.61
N ARG A 435 24.86 -17.63 -30.88
CA ARG A 435 23.73 -17.18 -31.73
C ARG A 435 22.69 -18.28 -31.92
N ALA A 436 23.09 -19.53 -32.11
CA ALA A 436 22.15 -20.64 -32.22
C ALA A 436 21.38 -20.87 -30.91
N ARG A 437 22.05 -20.72 -29.75
CA ARG A 437 21.39 -20.75 -28.44
C ARG A 437 20.49 -19.55 -28.20
N GLU A 438 20.91 -18.36 -28.60
CA GLU A 438 20.11 -17.14 -28.52
C GLU A 438 18.85 -17.26 -29.38
N GLU A 439 18.93 -17.81 -30.60
CA GLU A 439 17.76 -18.09 -31.43
C GLU A 439 16.83 -19.16 -30.81
N GLU A 440 17.37 -20.18 -30.13
CA GLU A 440 16.56 -21.15 -29.41
C GLU A 440 15.90 -20.54 -28.17
N PHE A 441 16.60 -19.70 -27.42
CA PHE A 441 16.04 -18.95 -26.30
C PHE A 441 15.01 -17.92 -26.74
N GLU A 442 15.20 -17.24 -27.87
CA GLU A 442 14.22 -16.33 -28.44
C GLU A 442 12.98 -17.09 -28.92
N ARG A 443 13.12 -18.29 -29.50
CA ARG A 443 11.97 -19.14 -29.85
C ARG A 443 11.23 -19.66 -28.62
N GLN A 444 11.94 -19.98 -27.54
CA GLN A 444 11.33 -20.37 -26.27
C GLN A 444 10.67 -19.18 -25.56
N ALA A 445 11.30 -18.00 -25.59
CA ALA A 445 10.76 -16.76 -25.06
C ALA A 445 9.51 -16.35 -25.85
N ALA A 446 9.53 -16.40 -27.19
CA ALA A 446 8.36 -16.10 -28.00
C ALA A 446 7.20 -17.10 -27.78
N ARG A 447 7.49 -18.38 -27.53
CA ARG A 447 6.46 -19.37 -27.12
C ARG A 447 5.89 -19.05 -25.75
N LEU A 448 6.74 -18.76 -24.77
CA LEU A 448 6.30 -18.40 -23.43
C LEU A 448 5.52 -17.08 -23.44
N GLU A 449 5.97 -16.07 -24.18
CA GLU A 449 5.24 -14.81 -24.36
C GLU A 449 3.88 -15.02 -25.02
N ALA A 450 3.78 -15.89 -26.03
CA ALA A 450 2.50 -16.25 -26.62
C ALA A 450 1.57 -16.97 -25.63
N GLU A 451 2.11 -17.89 -24.81
CA GLU A 451 1.36 -18.58 -23.75
C GLU A 451 0.95 -17.61 -22.63
N TYR A 452 1.82 -16.70 -22.23
CA TYR A 452 1.51 -15.65 -21.25
C TYR A 452 0.52 -14.63 -21.79
N ALA A 453 0.59 -14.26 -23.07
CA ALA A 453 -0.39 -13.39 -23.71
C ALA A 453 -1.77 -14.05 -23.77
N ALA A 454 -1.85 -15.32 -24.17
CA ALA A 454 -3.10 -16.08 -24.18
C ALA A 454 -3.69 -16.24 -22.77
N ARG A 455 -2.84 -16.54 -21.77
CA ARG A 455 -3.27 -16.68 -20.37
C ARG A 455 -3.68 -15.34 -19.78
N ARG A 456 -3.00 -14.25 -20.13
CA ARG A 456 -3.36 -12.88 -19.76
C ARG A 456 -4.68 -12.46 -20.37
N GLU A 457 -4.98 -12.82 -21.62
CA GLU A 457 -6.27 -12.52 -22.24
C GLU A 457 -7.43 -13.26 -21.56
N VAL A 458 -7.21 -14.51 -21.12
CA VAL A 458 -8.19 -15.26 -20.30
C VAL A 458 -8.36 -14.62 -18.93
N PHE A 459 -7.26 -14.27 -18.25
CA PHE A 459 -7.33 -13.57 -16.97
C PHE A 459 -7.97 -12.18 -17.07
N GLU A 460 -7.75 -11.44 -18.16
CA GLU A 460 -8.37 -10.14 -18.38
C GLU A 460 -9.88 -10.31 -18.65
N LYS A 461 -10.31 -11.37 -19.33
CA LYS A 461 -11.74 -11.71 -19.50
C LYS A 461 -12.39 -12.13 -18.17
N GLU A 462 -11.73 -12.96 -17.37
CA GLU A 462 -12.21 -13.38 -16.05
C GLU A 462 -12.24 -12.21 -15.06
N ARG A 463 -11.21 -11.35 -15.07
CA ARG A 463 -11.16 -10.12 -14.27
C ARG A 463 -12.22 -9.11 -14.71
N ALA A 464 -12.49 -8.98 -16.01
CA ALA A 464 -13.57 -8.13 -16.51
C ALA A 464 -14.94 -8.65 -16.04
N ALA A 465 -15.18 -9.97 -16.11
CA ALA A 465 -16.40 -10.58 -15.62
C ALA A 465 -16.56 -10.44 -14.08
N LEU A 466 -15.48 -10.60 -13.31
CA LEU A 466 -15.47 -10.37 -11.87
C LEU A 466 -15.69 -8.90 -11.51
N LEU A 467 -15.12 -7.97 -12.29
CA LEU A 467 -15.34 -6.54 -12.09
C LEU A 467 -16.76 -6.11 -12.48
N GLU A 468 -17.37 -6.71 -13.51
CA GLU A 468 -18.79 -6.50 -13.83
C GLU A 468 -19.70 -7.07 -12.74
N GLY A 469 -19.40 -8.27 -12.21
CA GLY A 469 -20.10 -8.84 -11.06
C GLY A 469 -19.98 -7.98 -9.80
N ALA A 470 -18.76 -7.54 -9.47
CA ALA A 470 -18.51 -6.66 -8.33
C ALA A 470 -19.13 -5.27 -8.51
N ARG A 471 -19.19 -4.74 -9.74
CA ARG A 471 -19.91 -3.50 -10.05
C ARG A 471 -21.42 -3.67 -9.88
N ALA A 472 -22.00 -4.77 -10.34
CA ALA A 472 -23.42 -5.06 -10.14
C ALA A 472 -23.76 -5.20 -8.64
N ASP A 473 -22.91 -5.89 -7.87
CA ASP A 473 -23.07 -6.02 -6.41
C ASP A 473 -22.88 -4.69 -5.68
N TYR A 474 -21.92 -3.87 -6.12
CA TYR A 474 -21.67 -2.54 -5.57
C TYR A 474 -22.79 -1.56 -5.92
N GLU A 475 -23.34 -1.62 -7.13
CA GLU A 475 -24.52 -0.85 -7.54
C GLU A 475 -25.78 -1.29 -6.78
N ALA A 476 -25.95 -2.58 -6.53
CA ALA A 476 -27.03 -3.09 -5.68
C ALA A 476 -26.88 -2.62 -4.22
N LYS A 477 -25.67 -2.63 -3.68
CA LYS A 477 -25.38 -2.06 -2.35
C LYS A 477 -25.60 -0.55 -2.30
N LEU A 478 -25.14 0.19 -3.30
CA LEU A 478 -25.38 1.63 -3.42
C LEU A 478 -26.87 1.95 -3.57
N ALA A 479 -27.64 1.13 -4.29
CA ALA A 479 -29.09 1.29 -4.40
C ALA A 479 -29.78 1.03 -3.07
N ALA A 480 -29.35 0.01 -2.32
CA ALA A 480 -29.85 -0.28 -0.97
C ALA A 480 -29.46 0.81 0.04
N GLU A 481 -28.23 1.31 -0.02
CA GLU A 481 -27.76 2.43 0.79
C GLU A 481 -28.49 3.72 0.42
N ARG A 482 -28.72 4.00 -0.86
CA ARG A 482 -29.53 5.15 -1.30
C ARG A 482 -30.95 5.04 -0.78
N ALA A 483 -31.56 3.85 -0.83
CA ALA A 483 -32.88 3.60 -0.27
C ALA A 483 -32.92 3.79 1.26
N SER A 484 -31.86 3.35 1.96
CA SER A 484 -31.68 3.58 3.40
C SER A 484 -31.50 5.06 3.72
N TRP A 485 -30.67 5.77 2.96
CA TRP A 485 -30.44 7.21 3.09
C TRP A 485 -31.70 8.02 2.77
N THR A 486 -32.51 7.62 1.79
CA THR A 486 -33.81 8.26 1.54
C THR A 486 -34.77 8.01 2.69
N ALA A 487 -34.82 6.80 3.25
CA ALA A 487 -35.67 6.50 4.41
C ALA A 487 -35.20 7.22 5.69
N GLU A 488 -33.89 7.33 5.91
CA GLU A 488 -33.33 8.12 7.00
C GLU A 488 -33.55 9.61 6.79
N ARG A 489 -33.40 10.10 5.56
CA ARG A 489 -33.70 11.49 5.21
C ARG A 489 -35.18 11.80 5.43
N GLU A 490 -36.10 10.93 5.07
CA GLU A 490 -37.53 11.09 5.36
C GLU A 490 -37.80 11.09 6.88
N ARG A 491 -37.11 10.25 7.65
CA ARG A 491 -37.18 10.27 9.13
C ARG A 491 -36.60 11.56 9.72
N PHE A 492 -35.49 12.05 9.18
CA PHE A 492 -34.88 13.31 9.59
C PHE A 492 -35.74 14.51 9.18
N GLU A 493 -36.33 14.52 7.99
CA GLU A 493 -37.25 15.55 7.54
C GLU A 493 -38.54 15.54 8.39
N SER A 494 -39.05 14.36 8.75
CA SER A 494 -40.17 14.23 9.71
C SER A 494 -39.79 14.72 11.10
N SER A 495 -38.59 14.37 11.60
CA SER A 495 -38.09 14.85 12.89
C SER A 495 -37.84 16.35 12.88
N LEU A 496 -37.36 16.92 11.76
CA LEU A 496 -37.13 18.35 11.59
C LEU A 496 -38.46 19.09 11.52
N ALA A 497 -39.47 18.53 10.84
CA ALA A 497 -40.83 19.06 10.85
C ALA A 497 -41.42 19.09 12.27
N ASP A 498 -41.24 18.02 13.05
CA ASP A 498 -41.67 17.95 14.47
C ASP A 498 -40.89 18.89 15.38
N THR A 499 -39.59 19.08 15.16
CA THR A 499 -38.82 20.10 15.90
C THR A 499 -39.18 21.51 15.46
N GLY A 500 -39.55 21.71 14.20
CA GLY A 500 -39.96 22.99 13.64
C GLY A 500 -41.38 23.41 14.06
N THR A 501 -42.26 22.47 14.38
CA THR A 501 -43.54 22.77 15.07
C THR A 501 -43.30 23.12 16.52
N ARG A 502 -42.47 22.35 17.25
CA ARG A 502 -42.08 22.69 18.64
C ARG A 502 -41.34 24.02 18.76
N PHE A 503 -40.51 24.38 17.78
CA PHE A 503 -39.82 25.67 17.76
C PHE A 503 -40.77 26.83 17.47
N ARG A 504 -41.79 26.63 16.63
CA ARG A 504 -42.86 27.63 16.42
C ARG A 504 -43.72 27.81 17.68
N GLU A 505 -44.07 26.73 18.36
CA GLU A 505 -44.77 26.78 19.66
C GLU A 505 -43.92 27.52 20.71
N ALA A 506 -42.61 27.25 20.77
CA ALA A 506 -41.69 27.96 21.65
C ALA A 506 -41.48 29.43 21.25
N GLN A 507 -41.49 29.75 19.94
CA GLN A 507 -41.45 31.14 19.46
C GLN A 507 -42.72 31.91 19.83
N GLU A 508 -43.90 31.30 19.72
CA GLU A 508 -45.16 31.90 20.20
C GLU A 508 -45.13 32.14 21.72
N GLU A 509 -44.52 31.22 22.48
CA GLU A 509 -44.31 31.37 23.93
C GLU A 509 -43.30 32.50 24.27
N ILE A 510 -42.25 32.65 23.47
CA ILE A 510 -41.28 33.76 23.58
C ILE A 510 -41.92 35.10 23.16
N GLU A 511 -42.75 35.13 22.13
CA GLU A 511 -43.45 36.34 21.68
C GLU A 511 -44.48 36.80 22.71
N THR A 512 -45.21 35.87 23.33
CA THR A 512 -46.11 36.17 24.45
C THR A 512 -45.36 36.69 25.67
N LEU A 513 -44.22 36.08 26.04
CA LEU A 513 -43.33 36.60 27.10
C LEU A 513 -42.73 37.98 26.77
N ASN A 514 -42.31 38.20 25.52
CA ASN A 514 -41.77 39.49 25.06
C ASN A 514 -42.85 40.58 25.03
N SER A 515 -44.10 40.25 24.70
CA SER A 515 -45.21 41.19 24.77
C SER A 515 -45.49 41.62 26.22
N ALA A 516 -45.38 40.69 27.19
CA ALA A 516 -45.49 40.98 28.60
C ALA A 516 -44.32 41.84 29.13
N LEU A 517 -43.09 41.55 28.67
CA LEU A 517 -41.89 42.34 28.99
C LEU A 517 -41.94 43.76 28.40
N ARG A 518 -42.42 43.94 27.17
CA ARG A 518 -42.60 45.26 26.56
C ARG A 518 -43.66 46.10 27.29
N LYS A 519 -44.71 45.47 27.79
CA LYS A 519 -45.72 46.12 28.64
C LYS A 519 -45.15 46.54 30.00
N ALA A 520 -44.33 45.70 30.63
CA ALA A 520 -43.63 46.05 31.87
C ALA A 520 -42.57 47.17 31.67
N ALA A 521 -41.89 47.16 30.51
CA ALA A 521 -40.88 48.18 30.18
C ALA A 521 -41.51 49.56 29.88
N SER A 522 -42.68 49.62 29.23
CA SER A 522 -43.37 50.89 29.00
C SER A 522 -43.91 51.50 30.30
N GLU A 523 -44.33 50.67 31.26
CA GLU A 523 -44.74 51.10 32.60
C GLU A 523 -43.55 51.63 33.43
N ASN A 524 -42.33 51.14 33.20
CA ASN A 524 -41.11 51.66 33.84
C ASN A 524 -40.56 52.93 33.17
N ALA A 525 -40.60 53.01 31.83
CA ALA A 525 -40.18 54.21 31.11
C ALA A 525 -41.05 55.43 31.45
N ALA A 526 -42.33 55.22 31.78
CA ALA A 526 -43.22 56.27 32.27
C ALA A 526 -42.84 56.78 33.68
N ARG A 527 -42.17 55.97 34.51
CA ARG A 527 -41.64 56.38 35.83
C ARG A 527 -40.32 57.13 35.71
N ASP A 528 -39.44 56.73 34.80
CA ASP A 528 -38.13 57.38 34.59
C ASP A 528 -38.24 58.74 33.88
N ALA A 529 -39.23 58.90 32.98
CA ALA A 529 -39.52 60.19 32.35
C ALA A 529 -40.00 61.26 33.35
N ALA A 530 -40.66 60.85 34.44
CA ALA A 530 -41.08 61.76 35.50
C ALA A 530 -39.89 62.22 36.37
N ALA A 531 -38.91 61.35 36.60
CA ALA A 531 -37.72 61.66 37.41
C ALA A 531 -36.66 62.50 36.67
N THR A 532 -36.60 62.42 35.34
CA THR A 532 -35.62 63.16 34.52
C THR A 532 -36.01 64.62 34.27
N GLY A 533 -37.30 64.97 34.40
CA GLY A 533 -37.76 66.37 34.32
C GLY A 533 -37.22 67.27 35.43
N GLU A 534 -37.01 66.73 36.64
CA GLU A 534 -36.57 67.51 37.81
C GLU A 534 -35.05 67.80 37.82
N ILE A 535 -34.25 67.02 37.06
CA ILE A 535 -32.77 67.14 37.03
C ILE A 535 -32.31 68.17 35.97
N VAL A 536 -33.08 68.37 34.90
CA VAL A 536 -32.72 69.28 33.80
C VAL A 536 -32.88 70.74 34.19
N GLU A 537 -33.85 71.08 35.05
CA GLU A 537 -34.05 72.46 35.54
C GLU A 537 -32.93 72.93 36.50
N ALA A 538 -32.28 72.02 37.21
CA ALA A 538 -31.17 72.35 38.13
C ALA A 538 -29.84 72.63 37.40
N LYS A 539 -29.62 72.03 36.22
CA LYS A 539 -28.36 72.19 35.45
C LYS A 539 -28.26 73.52 34.70
N ALA A 540 -29.38 74.05 34.23
CA ALA A 540 -29.41 75.32 33.48
C ALA A 540 -29.06 76.56 34.33
N ALA A 541 -29.19 76.47 35.66
CA ALA A 541 -28.84 77.55 36.58
C ALA A 541 -27.31 77.68 36.83
N PHE A 542 -26.55 76.58 36.72
CA PHE A 542 -25.12 76.53 37.06
C PHE A 542 -24.20 76.98 35.91
N GLU A 543 -24.59 76.74 34.66
CA GLU A 543 -23.77 77.09 33.48
C GLU A 543 -23.69 78.60 33.22
N LYS A 544 -24.65 79.37 33.73
CA LYS A 544 -24.71 80.83 33.54
C LYS A 544 -23.69 81.59 34.38
N GLU A 545 -23.17 80.99 35.45
CA GLU A 545 -22.24 81.64 36.39
C GLU A 545 -20.76 81.38 36.03
N LEU A 546 -20.47 80.26 35.36
CA LEU A 546 -19.11 79.86 34.99
C LEU A 546 -18.55 80.68 33.79
N ALA A 547 -19.43 81.09 32.87
CA ALA A 547 -19.05 81.83 31.66
C ALA A 547 -18.49 83.24 31.94
N ALA A 548 -18.80 83.82 33.11
CA ALA A 548 -18.35 85.17 33.47
C ALA A 548 -16.88 85.23 33.94
N ARG A 549 -16.34 84.16 34.55
CA ARG A 549 -15.01 84.17 35.19
C ARG A 549 -13.85 83.81 34.25
N VAL A 550 -14.13 83.11 33.14
CA VAL A 550 -13.09 82.66 32.19
C VAL A 550 -12.65 83.80 31.25
N LYS A 551 -13.47 84.83 31.07
CA LYS A 551 -13.24 85.93 30.11
C LYS A 551 -12.09 86.86 30.48
N GLU A 552 -11.72 86.95 31.77
CA GLU A 552 -10.66 87.85 32.26
C GLU A 552 -9.24 87.25 32.18
N ALA A 553 -9.10 85.92 32.24
CA ALA A 553 -7.79 85.25 32.23
C ALA A 553 -7.17 85.13 30.83
N VAL A 554 -7.98 85.14 29.77
CA VAL A 554 -7.52 84.84 28.40
C VAL A 554 -6.80 86.02 27.74
N LEU A 555 -7.00 87.26 28.20
CA LEU A 555 -6.47 88.46 27.52
C LEU A 555 -4.96 88.70 27.73
N ALA A 556 -4.34 88.12 28.76
CA ALA A 556 -2.90 88.28 29.03
C ALA A 556 -2.01 87.25 28.29
N GLN A 557 -2.58 86.14 27.82
CA GLN A 557 -1.82 85.02 27.24
C GLN A 557 -1.72 85.07 25.70
N THR A 558 -2.51 85.93 25.06
CA THR A 558 -2.67 85.99 23.59
C THR A 558 -1.51 86.63 22.82
N ALA A 559 -0.64 87.42 23.46
CA ALA A 559 0.48 88.08 22.77
C ALA A 559 1.73 87.18 22.61
N ALA A 560 1.98 86.26 23.54
CA ALA A 560 3.09 85.30 23.46
C ALA A 560 2.80 84.13 22.50
N LEU A 561 1.52 83.84 22.22
CA LEU A 561 1.12 82.72 21.37
C LEU A 561 1.18 83.04 19.87
N SER A 562 1.10 84.31 19.46
CA SER A 562 1.17 84.67 18.03
C SER A 562 2.58 84.56 17.47
N GLU A 563 3.61 84.89 18.26
CA GLU A 563 5.01 84.78 17.85
C GLU A 563 5.48 83.30 17.81
N ALA A 564 4.98 82.47 18.74
CA ALA A 564 5.20 81.02 18.73
C ALA A 564 4.49 80.32 17.54
N LEU A 565 3.36 80.86 17.06
CA LEU A 565 2.60 80.29 15.93
C LEU A 565 3.30 80.50 14.58
N GLU A 566 3.95 81.65 14.37
CA GLU A 566 4.71 81.91 13.14
C GLU A 566 6.02 81.09 13.11
N ALA A 567 6.71 80.95 14.24
CA ALA A 567 7.85 80.03 14.36
C ALA A 567 7.45 78.56 14.14
N ALA A 568 6.28 78.15 14.64
CA ALA A 568 5.74 76.81 14.43
C ALA A 568 5.30 76.55 12.97
N ARG A 569 4.86 77.58 12.23
CA ARG A 569 4.52 77.47 10.80
C ARG A 569 5.77 77.28 9.93
N ALA A 570 6.85 78.01 10.22
CA ALA A 570 8.14 77.80 9.56
C ALA A 570 8.70 76.39 9.85
N ALA A 571 8.69 75.97 11.12
CA ALA A 571 9.12 74.63 11.51
C ALA A 571 8.24 73.51 10.90
N LYS A 572 6.95 73.75 10.70
CA LYS A 572 6.03 72.80 10.03
C LYS A 572 6.35 72.64 8.54
N ALA A 573 6.75 73.72 7.86
CA ALA A 573 7.16 73.66 6.45
C ALA A 573 8.46 72.86 6.29
N ASP A 574 9.44 73.07 7.17
CA ASP A 574 10.70 72.33 7.18
C ASP A 574 10.51 70.85 7.56
N LEU A 575 9.63 70.56 8.53
CA LEU A 575 9.22 69.19 8.87
C LEU A 575 8.48 68.51 7.71
N GLY A 576 7.66 69.24 6.97
CA GLY A 576 6.98 68.71 5.77
C GLY A 576 7.96 68.32 4.67
N ALA A 577 9.00 69.14 4.45
CA ALA A 577 10.06 68.82 3.50
C ALA A 577 10.92 67.63 3.97
N ALA A 578 11.25 67.56 5.26
CA ALA A 578 12.00 66.44 5.84
C ALA A 578 11.20 65.12 5.82
N LEU A 579 9.89 65.18 6.08
CA LEU A 579 8.99 64.02 5.96
C LEU A 579 8.89 63.54 4.53
N GLY A 580 8.81 64.44 3.54
CA GLY A 580 8.83 64.05 2.12
C GLY A 580 10.13 63.38 1.67
N VAL A 581 11.27 63.69 2.29
CA VAL A 581 12.54 62.96 2.08
C VAL A 581 12.51 61.60 2.77
N LYS A 582 11.98 61.53 4.00
CA LYS A 582 11.83 60.26 4.74
C LYS A 582 10.82 59.32 4.10
N ASP A 583 9.75 59.81 3.50
CA ASP A 583 8.79 59.00 2.75
C ASP A 583 9.41 58.39 1.50
N LYS A 584 10.33 59.10 0.84
CA LYS A 584 11.13 58.55 -0.27
C LYS A 584 12.12 57.50 0.20
N GLU A 585 12.77 57.71 1.35
CA GLU A 585 13.64 56.70 1.97
C GLU A 585 12.84 55.46 2.42
N ILE A 586 11.66 55.63 3.00
CA ILE A 586 10.76 54.53 3.39
C ILE A 586 10.28 53.78 2.14
N ALA A 587 9.95 54.48 1.05
CA ALA A 587 9.59 53.84 -0.21
C ALA A 587 10.76 53.05 -0.82
N ALA A 588 11.99 53.57 -0.75
CA ALA A 588 13.20 52.87 -1.18
C ALA A 588 13.48 51.63 -0.31
N LEU A 589 13.40 51.77 1.02
CA LEU A 589 13.57 50.66 1.96
C LEU A 589 12.48 49.59 1.82
N LYS A 590 11.23 49.97 1.53
CA LYS A 590 10.17 49.01 1.21
C LYS A 590 10.45 48.26 -0.10
N ALA A 591 10.97 48.94 -1.12
CA ALA A 591 11.35 48.29 -2.37
C ALA A 591 12.54 47.33 -2.19
N GLU A 592 13.54 47.71 -1.39
CA GLU A 592 14.66 46.84 -1.03
C GLU A 592 14.22 45.66 -0.15
N TRP A 593 13.32 45.89 0.79
CA TRP A 593 12.75 44.84 1.64
C TRP A 593 11.95 43.83 0.80
N SER A 594 11.07 44.29 -0.09
CA SER A 594 10.35 43.39 -1.01
C SER A 594 11.27 42.61 -1.94
N ARG A 595 12.38 43.20 -2.41
CA ARG A 595 13.42 42.47 -3.16
C ARG A 595 14.08 41.40 -2.30
N SER A 596 14.50 41.75 -1.08
CA SER A 596 15.12 40.80 -0.14
C SER A 596 14.17 39.67 0.26
N GLN A 597 12.87 39.96 0.39
CA GLN A 597 11.83 38.98 0.64
C GLN A 597 11.67 38.04 -0.55
N SER A 598 11.60 38.57 -1.78
CA SER A 598 11.50 37.74 -2.98
C SER A 598 12.73 36.86 -3.21
N GLU A 599 13.92 37.35 -2.84
CA GLU A 599 15.16 36.58 -2.91
C GLU A 599 15.23 35.49 -1.82
N LEU A 600 14.73 35.77 -0.61
CA LEU A 600 14.61 34.77 0.45
C LEU A 600 13.57 33.71 0.12
N GLU A 601 12.43 34.08 -0.45
CA GLU A 601 11.40 33.14 -0.92
C GLU A 601 11.93 32.27 -2.06
N ALA A 602 12.66 32.84 -3.03
CA ALA A 602 13.29 32.08 -4.10
C ALA A 602 14.36 31.10 -3.57
N ARG A 603 15.16 31.51 -2.58
CA ARG A 603 16.13 30.64 -1.89
C ARG A 603 15.44 29.54 -1.09
N PHE A 604 14.37 29.87 -0.38
CA PHE A 604 13.62 28.90 0.40
C PHE A 604 12.97 27.84 -0.50
N ILE A 605 12.42 28.24 -1.65
CA ILE A 605 11.85 27.30 -2.62
C ILE A 605 12.93 26.40 -3.21
N THR A 606 14.11 26.94 -3.55
CA THR A 606 15.22 26.15 -4.12
C THR A 606 15.82 25.19 -3.09
N ASP A 607 16.03 25.62 -1.86
CA ASP A 607 16.53 24.78 -0.77
C ASP A 607 15.50 23.69 -0.39
N PHE A 608 14.21 24.02 -0.38
CA PHE A 608 13.14 23.05 -0.11
C PHE A 608 13.00 22.03 -1.24
N SER A 609 13.13 22.45 -2.51
CA SER A 609 13.13 21.52 -3.65
C SER A 609 14.35 20.58 -3.61
N ALA A 610 15.53 21.11 -3.29
CA ALA A 610 16.75 20.29 -3.17
C ALA A 610 16.65 19.29 -2.01
N ALA A 611 16.09 19.71 -0.87
CA ALA A 611 15.82 18.84 0.28
C ALA A 611 14.76 17.77 -0.03
N ALA A 612 13.72 18.12 -0.80
CA ALA A 612 12.69 17.18 -1.24
C ALA A 612 13.25 16.14 -2.22
N GLU A 613 14.13 16.53 -3.13
CA GLU A 613 14.82 15.63 -4.05
C GLU A 613 15.77 14.68 -3.32
N THR A 614 16.53 15.17 -2.32
CA THR A 614 17.36 14.30 -1.47
C THR A 614 16.49 13.31 -0.68
N ARG A 615 15.37 13.77 -0.12
CA ARG A 615 14.44 12.88 0.60
C ARG A 615 13.81 11.83 -0.31
N ARG A 616 13.51 12.19 -1.55
CA ARG A 616 13.00 11.26 -2.56
C ARG A 616 14.05 10.22 -2.93
N ALA A 617 15.30 10.63 -3.16
CA ALA A 617 16.40 9.71 -3.41
C ALA A 617 16.69 8.76 -2.23
N GLU A 618 16.59 9.25 -0.99
CA GLU A 618 16.70 8.42 0.23
C GLU A 618 15.58 7.37 0.31
N LEU A 619 14.34 7.76 -0.02
CA LEU A 619 13.21 6.84 -0.02
C LEU A 619 13.34 5.80 -1.13
N ASP A 620 13.71 6.20 -2.34
CA ASP A 620 13.92 5.28 -3.46
C ASP A 620 15.06 4.28 -3.15
N ALA A 621 16.14 4.73 -2.50
CA ALA A 621 17.21 3.85 -2.02
C ALA A 621 16.74 2.90 -0.92
N ALA A 622 15.90 3.35 0.01
CA ALA A 622 15.31 2.51 1.06
C ALA A 622 14.34 1.47 0.48
N TYR A 623 13.54 1.83 -0.52
CA TYR A 623 12.66 0.91 -1.25
C TYR A 623 13.47 -0.15 -2.00
N ALA A 624 14.51 0.24 -2.73
CA ALA A 624 15.41 -0.70 -3.41
C ALA A 624 16.12 -1.65 -2.42
N ALA A 625 16.57 -1.13 -1.27
CA ALA A 625 17.17 -1.94 -0.21
C ALA A 625 16.17 -2.96 0.35
N ARG A 626 14.92 -2.54 0.61
CA ARG A 626 13.85 -3.41 1.12
C ARG A 626 13.45 -4.48 0.11
N GLN A 627 13.37 -4.13 -1.17
CA GLN A 627 13.11 -5.09 -2.25
C GLN A 627 14.24 -6.12 -2.36
N SER A 628 15.51 -5.69 -2.31
CA SER A 628 16.66 -6.60 -2.32
C SER A 628 16.70 -7.55 -1.11
N ALA A 629 16.21 -7.11 0.05
CA ALA A 629 16.14 -7.92 1.26
C ALA A 629 15.02 -8.96 1.14
N LEU A 630 13.88 -8.57 0.57
CA LEU A 630 12.76 -9.47 0.33
C LEU A 630 13.12 -10.55 -0.71
N GLU A 631 13.81 -10.18 -1.78
CA GLU A 631 14.31 -11.14 -2.78
C GLU A 631 15.32 -12.13 -2.19
N ARG A 632 16.20 -11.67 -1.28
CA ARG A 632 17.13 -12.56 -0.56
C ARG A 632 16.40 -13.53 0.38
N ASP A 633 15.39 -13.06 1.10
CA ASP A 633 14.58 -13.92 1.98
C ASP A 633 13.79 -14.97 1.17
N LEU A 634 13.24 -14.58 0.01
CA LEU A 634 12.56 -15.51 -0.88
C LEU A 634 13.51 -16.54 -1.49
N ARG A 635 14.77 -16.17 -1.81
CA ARG A 635 15.79 -17.13 -2.26
C ARG A 635 16.15 -18.11 -1.16
N HIS A 636 16.38 -17.64 0.07
CA HIS A 636 16.66 -18.53 1.20
C HIS A 636 15.52 -19.49 1.52
N ARG A 637 14.25 -19.05 1.42
CA ARG A 637 13.11 -19.96 1.58
C ARG A 637 13.02 -21.00 0.47
N ARG A 638 13.35 -20.64 -0.78
CA ARG A 638 13.44 -21.62 -1.88
C ARG A 638 14.55 -22.63 -1.65
N GLU A 639 15.75 -22.17 -1.29
CA GLU A 639 16.89 -23.03 -0.96
C GLU A 639 16.57 -23.97 0.22
N ALA A 640 15.88 -23.47 1.26
CA ALA A 640 15.45 -24.28 2.39
C ALA A 640 14.42 -25.34 1.98
N MET A 641 13.42 -24.98 1.16
CA MET A 641 12.45 -25.95 0.65
C MET A 641 13.09 -26.99 -0.29
N GLU A 642 14.04 -26.58 -1.14
CA GLU A 642 14.79 -27.50 -2.00
C GLU A 642 15.63 -28.49 -1.16
N GLN A 643 16.23 -28.02 -0.06
CA GLN A 643 16.95 -28.89 0.89
C GLN A 643 16.00 -29.85 1.62
N GLU A 644 14.82 -29.40 2.04
CA GLU A 644 13.82 -30.28 2.68
C GLU A 644 13.29 -31.34 1.70
N VAL A 645 12.99 -30.96 0.46
CA VAL A 645 12.56 -31.90 -0.59
C VAL A 645 13.69 -32.88 -0.92
N SER A 646 14.94 -32.42 -0.97
CA SER A 646 16.11 -33.30 -1.16
C SER A 646 16.28 -34.29 0.00
N LEU A 647 16.10 -33.85 1.24
CA LEU A 647 16.16 -34.72 2.42
C LEU A 647 15.00 -35.73 2.45
N GLN A 648 13.79 -35.32 2.06
CA GLN A 648 12.64 -36.22 1.94
C GLN A 648 12.84 -37.25 0.82
N ALA A 649 13.36 -36.84 -0.33
CA ALA A 649 13.72 -37.75 -1.41
C ALA A 649 14.83 -38.74 -0.98
N GLY A 650 15.80 -38.28 -0.18
CA GLY A 650 16.82 -39.13 0.44
C GLY A 650 16.20 -40.20 1.36
N ARG A 651 15.32 -39.80 2.27
CA ARG A 651 14.61 -40.73 3.18
C ARG A 651 13.74 -41.73 2.43
N LEU A 652 13.01 -41.30 1.40
CA LEU A 652 12.22 -42.20 0.56
C LEU A 652 13.10 -43.19 -0.21
N ASN A 653 14.29 -42.78 -0.66
CA ASN A 653 15.23 -43.70 -1.30
C ASN A 653 15.81 -44.71 -0.30
N GLU A 654 16.10 -44.30 0.93
CA GLU A 654 16.54 -45.19 2.01
C GLU A 654 15.43 -46.19 2.42
N GLU A 655 14.19 -45.73 2.55
CA GLU A 655 13.02 -46.59 2.83
C GLU A 655 12.77 -47.58 1.68
N ASN A 656 12.85 -47.13 0.43
CA ASN A 656 12.74 -48.00 -0.74
C ASN A 656 13.89 -49.01 -0.83
N ALA A 657 15.11 -48.63 -0.45
CA ALA A 657 16.23 -49.55 -0.37
C ALA A 657 16.04 -50.60 0.75
N ALA A 658 15.56 -50.18 1.92
CA ALA A 658 15.25 -51.06 3.03
C ALA A 658 14.11 -52.04 2.70
N LEU A 659 13.07 -51.59 2.00
CA LEU A 659 11.98 -52.44 1.52
C LEU A 659 12.45 -53.46 0.48
N ARG A 660 13.35 -53.06 -0.43
CA ARG A 660 13.98 -53.99 -1.39
C ARG A 660 14.83 -55.04 -0.67
N GLU A 661 15.63 -54.63 0.31
CA GLU A 661 16.43 -55.56 1.12
C GLU A 661 15.54 -56.52 1.93
N ALA A 662 14.43 -56.05 2.47
CA ALA A 662 13.44 -56.89 3.16
C ALA A 662 12.77 -57.89 2.21
N LEU A 663 12.42 -57.46 1.00
CA LEU A 663 11.87 -58.33 -0.05
C LEU A 663 12.88 -59.37 -0.53
N GLU A 664 14.17 -59.02 -0.67
CA GLU A 664 15.22 -59.99 -0.97
C GLU A 664 15.41 -61.01 0.16
N LYS A 665 15.36 -60.58 1.42
CA LYS A 665 15.40 -61.48 2.58
C LYS A 665 14.18 -62.43 2.62
N MET A 666 12.99 -61.93 2.29
CA MET A 666 11.80 -62.78 2.16
C MET A 666 11.90 -63.74 0.98
N GLY A 667 12.45 -63.29 -0.15
CA GLY A 667 12.72 -64.15 -1.32
C GLY A 667 13.72 -65.26 -1.00
N ALA A 668 14.79 -64.96 -0.25
CA ALA A 668 15.76 -65.94 0.22
C ALA A 668 15.15 -66.91 1.26
N ALA A 669 14.26 -66.44 2.12
CA ALA A 669 13.52 -67.30 3.06
C ALA A 669 12.56 -68.24 2.33
N ALA A 670 11.86 -67.75 1.30
CA ALA A 670 10.96 -68.55 0.46
C ALA A 670 11.73 -69.58 -0.38
N SER A 671 12.89 -69.23 -0.93
CA SER A 671 13.74 -70.19 -1.65
C SER A 671 14.32 -71.26 -0.71
N SER A 672 14.68 -70.89 0.52
CA SER A 672 15.10 -71.84 1.56
C SER A 672 13.95 -72.78 1.99
N ALA A 673 12.73 -72.27 2.13
CA ALA A 673 11.55 -73.08 2.43
C ALA A 673 11.22 -74.05 1.29
N ASN A 674 11.30 -73.60 0.04
CA ASN A 674 11.12 -74.46 -1.13
C ASN A 674 12.23 -75.51 -1.26
N ALA A 675 13.48 -75.17 -0.96
CA ALA A 675 14.57 -76.14 -0.92
C ALA A 675 14.35 -77.22 0.16
N ARG A 676 13.86 -76.84 1.36
CA ARG A 676 13.50 -77.81 2.42
C ARG A 676 12.30 -78.67 2.03
N SER A 677 11.32 -78.11 1.34
CA SER A 677 10.17 -78.85 0.81
C SER A 677 10.59 -79.86 -0.26
N ALA A 678 11.52 -79.48 -1.14
CA ALA A 678 12.08 -80.38 -2.15
C ALA A 678 12.90 -81.50 -1.50
N GLU A 679 13.72 -81.18 -0.50
CA GLU A 679 14.50 -82.17 0.25
C GLU A 679 13.60 -83.16 1.04
N LEU A 680 12.45 -82.69 1.52
CA LEU A 680 11.47 -83.52 2.23
C LEU A 680 10.67 -84.41 1.25
N ALA A 681 10.36 -83.90 0.05
CA ALA A 681 9.76 -84.69 -1.03
C ALA A 681 10.72 -85.77 -1.54
N GLU A 682 12.02 -85.46 -1.66
CA GLU A 682 13.05 -86.43 -2.05
C GLU A 682 13.24 -87.53 -0.99
N LYS A 683 13.20 -87.17 0.30
CA LYS A 683 13.23 -88.14 1.41
C LYS A 683 11.99 -89.04 1.45
N LEU A 684 10.81 -88.51 1.13
CA LEU A 684 9.59 -89.30 1.02
C LEU A 684 9.62 -90.25 -0.18
N LEU A 685 10.09 -89.80 -1.34
CA LEU A 685 10.27 -90.65 -2.53
C LEU A 685 11.31 -91.76 -2.31
N ALA A 686 12.39 -91.46 -1.59
CA ALA A 686 13.39 -92.47 -1.22
C ALA A 686 12.84 -93.50 -0.22
N ALA A 687 12.00 -93.06 0.74
CA ALA A 687 11.31 -93.96 1.66
C ALA A 687 10.28 -94.86 0.96
N ASP A 688 9.55 -94.32 -0.03
CA ASP A 688 8.58 -95.07 -0.83
C ASP A 688 9.26 -96.11 -1.73
N LYS A 689 10.39 -95.76 -2.34
CA LYS A 689 11.23 -96.72 -3.07
C LYS A 689 11.70 -97.86 -2.17
N LYS A 690 12.14 -97.55 -0.96
CA LYS A 690 12.61 -98.54 0.01
C LYS A 690 11.49 -99.47 0.48
N PHE A 691 10.30 -98.92 0.70
CA PHE A 691 9.10 -99.71 1.03
C PHE A 691 8.67 -100.63 -0.12
N HIS A 692 8.77 -100.17 -1.37
CA HIS A 692 8.47 -101.00 -2.55
C HIS A 692 9.54 -102.08 -2.80
N GLU A 693 10.82 -101.78 -2.54
CA GLU A 693 11.89 -102.78 -2.60
C GLU A 693 11.70 -103.88 -1.53
N GLU A 694 11.36 -103.52 -0.29
CA GLU A 694 11.05 -104.48 0.78
C GLU A 694 9.79 -105.31 0.47
N LYS A 695 8.75 -104.72 -0.11
CA LYS A 695 7.54 -105.44 -0.54
C LYS A 695 7.84 -106.42 -1.68
N LEU A 696 8.72 -106.05 -2.61
CA LEU A 696 9.12 -106.91 -3.72
C LEU A 696 10.03 -108.07 -3.26
N GLU A 697 10.89 -107.84 -2.26
CA GLU A 697 11.66 -108.92 -1.61
C GLU A 697 10.76 -109.88 -0.83
N MET A 698 9.76 -109.36 -0.11
CA MET A 698 8.78 -110.18 0.61
C MET A 698 7.95 -111.06 -0.34
N GLN A 699 7.53 -110.52 -1.48
CA GLN A 699 6.82 -111.27 -2.53
C GLN A 699 7.72 -112.31 -3.22
N LYS A 700 9.01 -112.00 -3.43
CA LYS A 700 9.99 -112.99 -3.94
C LYS A 700 10.31 -114.09 -2.94
N ALA A 701 10.27 -113.81 -1.63
CA ALA A 701 10.42 -114.81 -0.58
C ALA A 701 9.20 -115.75 -0.50
N GLN A 702 7.98 -115.20 -0.62
CA GLN A 702 6.74 -115.98 -0.67
C GLN A 702 6.62 -116.85 -1.94
N ALA A 703 7.12 -116.38 -3.09
CA ALA A 703 7.17 -117.18 -4.31
C ALA A 703 8.15 -118.37 -4.20
N ARG A 704 9.29 -118.19 -3.51
CA ARG A 704 10.27 -119.27 -3.28
C ARG A 704 9.77 -120.34 -2.29
N GLU A 705 8.93 -119.97 -1.32
CA GLU A 705 8.26 -120.91 -0.41
C GLU A 705 7.19 -121.76 -1.12
N LEU A 706 6.49 -121.17 -2.10
CA LEU A 706 5.49 -121.89 -2.91
C LEU A 706 6.15 -122.85 -3.92
N ASP A 707 7.29 -122.50 -4.51
CA ASP A 707 8.03 -123.39 -5.41
C ASP A 707 8.68 -124.59 -4.68
N LEU A 708 9.13 -124.40 -3.43
CA LEU A 708 9.69 -125.48 -2.60
C LEU A 708 8.63 -126.45 -2.06
N THR A 709 7.38 -126.00 -1.88
CA THR A 709 6.27 -126.84 -1.40
C THR A 709 5.55 -127.57 -2.54
N LEU A 710 5.55 -127.03 -3.76
CA LEU A 710 5.05 -127.71 -4.97
C LEU A 710 6.03 -128.76 -5.53
N GLY A 711 7.34 -128.55 -5.42
CA GLY A 711 8.35 -129.52 -5.87
C GLY A 711 8.33 -130.85 -5.09
N ALA A 712 8.16 -130.78 -3.76
CA ALA A 712 8.14 -131.96 -2.89
C ALA A 712 6.85 -132.81 -3.01
N ALA A 713 5.73 -132.20 -3.42
CA ALA A 713 4.45 -132.89 -3.61
C ALA A 713 4.38 -133.65 -4.96
N VAL A 714 5.10 -133.18 -5.97
CA VAL A 714 5.11 -133.78 -7.32
C VAL A 714 6.05 -134.99 -7.41
N GLU A 715 7.19 -135.00 -6.71
CA GLU A 715 8.09 -136.17 -6.67
C GLU A 715 7.46 -137.37 -5.92
N ALA A 716 6.72 -137.13 -4.82
CA ALA A 716 6.04 -138.20 -4.07
C ALA A 716 4.86 -138.83 -4.84
N ALA A 717 4.21 -138.09 -5.74
CA ALA A 717 3.10 -138.58 -6.55
C ALA A 717 3.57 -139.44 -7.74
N VAL A 718 4.79 -139.21 -8.26
CA VAL A 718 5.33 -139.91 -9.43
C VAL A 718 5.87 -141.30 -9.07
N GLU A 719 6.41 -141.51 -7.87
CA GLU A 719 6.91 -142.83 -7.43
C GLU A 719 5.78 -143.81 -7.02
N SER A 720 4.66 -143.32 -6.48
CA SER A 720 3.50 -144.16 -6.15
C SER A 720 2.70 -144.63 -7.39
N ALA A 721 2.81 -143.93 -8.51
CA ALA A 721 2.14 -144.30 -9.76
C ALA A 721 2.88 -145.42 -10.51
N GLN A 722 4.21 -145.51 -10.36
CA GLN A 722 5.05 -146.46 -11.10
C GLN A 722 4.96 -147.92 -10.60
N GLN A 723 4.53 -148.17 -9.36
CA GLN A 723 4.29 -149.54 -8.85
C GLN A 723 2.90 -150.10 -9.21
N LYS A 724 1.87 -149.25 -9.36
CA LYS A 724 0.52 -149.69 -9.76
C LYS A 724 0.41 -149.98 -11.26
N LEU A 725 1.30 -149.40 -12.07
CA LEU A 725 1.42 -149.59 -13.52
C LEU A 725 2.00 -150.96 -13.94
N ARG A 726 2.48 -151.79 -13.00
CA ARG A 726 3.05 -153.12 -13.31
C ARG A 726 2.05 -154.26 -13.17
N LEU A 727 0.95 -154.08 -12.42
CA LEU A 727 -0.13 -155.07 -12.28
C LEU A 727 -1.30 -154.80 -13.25
N ALA A 728 -1.53 -153.56 -13.68
CA ALA A 728 -2.54 -153.25 -14.70
C ALA A 728 -2.13 -153.63 -16.14
N ARG A 729 -0.87 -154.09 -16.33
CA ARG A 729 -0.30 -154.48 -17.63
C ARG A 729 -0.76 -155.87 -18.13
N GLU A 730 -1.45 -156.66 -17.30
CA GLU A 730 -2.01 -157.95 -17.73
C GLU A 730 -3.52 -157.87 -18.06
N GLU A 731 -4.25 -156.88 -17.54
CA GLU A 731 -5.70 -156.75 -17.79
C GLU A 731 -6.05 -155.77 -18.94
N LEU A 732 -5.12 -154.92 -19.36
CA LEU A 732 -5.37 -153.95 -20.44
C LEU A 732 -5.17 -154.52 -21.87
N ALA A 733 -5.04 -155.84 -22.03
CA ALA A 733 -5.02 -156.48 -23.35
C ALA A 733 -6.43 -156.63 -23.97
N ALA A 734 -7.49 -156.40 -23.20
CA ALA A 734 -8.89 -156.45 -23.66
C ALA A 734 -9.55 -155.06 -23.84
N VAL A 735 -8.87 -153.96 -23.48
CA VAL A 735 -9.41 -152.58 -23.53
C VAL A 735 -8.75 -151.72 -24.63
N THR A 736 -7.83 -152.28 -25.40
CA THR A 736 -7.13 -151.65 -26.54
C THR A 736 -8.01 -151.35 -27.76
N LYS A 737 -9.34 -151.45 -27.65
CA LYS A 737 -10.30 -150.94 -28.65
C LYS A 737 -11.05 -149.67 -28.20
N ASN A 738 -11.02 -149.33 -26.90
CA ASN A 738 -11.62 -148.09 -26.35
C ASN A 738 -10.58 -146.99 -26.06
N ARG A 739 -9.30 -147.20 -26.42
CA ARG A 739 -8.20 -146.27 -26.13
C ARG A 739 -8.06 -145.15 -27.17
N ASP A 740 -8.46 -145.39 -28.42
CA ASP A 740 -8.26 -144.42 -29.50
C ASP A 740 -9.38 -143.34 -29.54
N GLU A 741 -10.48 -143.54 -28.81
CA GLU A 741 -11.56 -142.54 -28.64
C GLU A 741 -11.37 -141.64 -27.38
N LEU A 742 -10.44 -141.99 -26.49
CA LEU A 742 -10.15 -141.26 -25.24
C LEU A 742 -8.93 -140.33 -25.36
N SER A 743 -8.03 -140.59 -26.32
CA SER A 743 -6.89 -139.72 -26.64
C SER A 743 -7.32 -138.42 -27.35
N GLU A 744 -8.39 -138.43 -28.15
CA GLU A 744 -8.94 -137.22 -28.75
C GLU A 744 -9.69 -136.33 -27.74
N ARG A 745 -10.26 -136.90 -26.67
CA ARG A 745 -10.93 -136.14 -25.61
C ARG A 745 -9.95 -135.48 -24.64
N LEU A 746 -8.84 -136.14 -24.31
CA LEU A 746 -7.81 -135.58 -23.43
C LEU A 746 -7.00 -134.43 -24.08
N TYR A 747 -6.81 -134.44 -25.41
CA TYR A 747 -6.17 -133.32 -26.13
C TYR A 747 -7.09 -132.08 -26.22
N ALA A 748 -8.42 -132.27 -26.15
CA ALA A 748 -9.38 -131.18 -26.10
C ALA A 748 -9.51 -130.58 -24.69
N GLU A 749 -9.41 -131.40 -23.64
CA GLU A 749 -9.47 -130.94 -22.24
C GLU A 749 -8.17 -130.25 -21.78
N GLU A 750 -6.98 -130.67 -22.25
CA GLU A 750 -5.72 -129.93 -21.99
C GLU A 750 -5.71 -128.54 -22.65
N LYS A 751 -6.29 -128.43 -23.85
CA LYS A 751 -6.43 -127.14 -24.54
C LYS A 751 -7.44 -126.23 -23.85
N ALA A 752 -8.49 -126.78 -23.26
CA ALA A 752 -9.46 -126.05 -22.44
C ALA A 752 -8.86 -125.57 -21.12
N PHE A 753 -8.07 -126.40 -20.44
CA PHE A 753 -7.41 -126.03 -19.19
C PHE A 753 -6.35 -124.93 -19.38
N HIS A 754 -5.57 -124.97 -20.47
CA HIS A 754 -4.62 -123.91 -20.79
C HIS A 754 -5.30 -122.61 -21.25
N ALA A 755 -6.44 -122.69 -21.94
CA ALA A 755 -7.24 -121.52 -22.28
C ALA A 755 -7.88 -120.87 -21.05
N GLU A 756 -8.33 -121.66 -20.08
CA GLU A 756 -8.90 -121.18 -18.83
C GLU A 756 -7.84 -120.53 -17.91
N LYS A 757 -6.63 -121.11 -17.85
CA LYS A 757 -5.50 -120.52 -17.13
C LYS A 757 -5.03 -119.20 -17.77
N LEU A 758 -5.01 -119.11 -19.11
CA LEU A 758 -4.68 -117.86 -19.81
C LEU A 758 -5.77 -116.80 -19.58
N ALA A 759 -7.06 -117.18 -19.65
CA ALA A 759 -8.17 -116.28 -19.40
C ALA A 759 -8.21 -115.76 -17.95
N MET A 760 -7.84 -116.60 -16.98
CA MET A 760 -7.72 -116.19 -15.58
C MET A 760 -6.55 -115.23 -15.36
N GLN A 761 -5.41 -115.44 -16.04
CA GLN A 761 -4.27 -114.52 -15.98
C GLN A 761 -4.55 -113.20 -16.70
N GLU A 762 -5.24 -113.22 -17.84
CA GLU A 762 -5.68 -112.01 -18.56
C GLU A 762 -6.74 -111.22 -17.76
N ALA A 763 -7.62 -111.90 -17.03
CA ALA A 763 -8.58 -111.26 -16.13
C ALA A 763 -7.89 -110.58 -14.93
N GLN A 764 -6.89 -111.24 -14.33
CA GLN A 764 -6.10 -110.66 -13.24
C GLN A 764 -5.24 -109.48 -13.68
N VAL A 765 -4.68 -109.53 -14.91
CA VAL A 765 -3.94 -108.40 -15.47
C VAL A 765 -4.88 -107.23 -15.80
N ARG A 766 -6.09 -107.49 -16.32
CA ARG A 766 -7.09 -106.42 -16.51
C ARG A 766 -7.54 -105.78 -15.21
N GLU A 767 -7.78 -106.57 -14.16
CA GLU A 767 -8.19 -106.05 -12.86
C GLU A 767 -7.06 -105.23 -12.21
N PHE A 768 -5.79 -105.63 -12.43
CA PHE A 768 -4.63 -104.83 -12.03
C PHE A 768 -4.49 -103.54 -12.87
N ASP A 769 -4.68 -103.61 -14.18
CA ASP A 769 -4.61 -102.45 -15.05
C ASP A 769 -5.74 -101.46 -14.77
N GLU A 770 -6.97 -101.92 -14.48
CA GLU A 770 -8.11 -101.09 -14.09
C GLU A 770 -7.92 -100.44 -12.71
N THR A 771 -7.35 -101.15 -11.74
CA THR A 771 -7.04 -100.58 -10.42
C THR A 771 -5.87 -99.60 -10.46
N VAL A 772 -4.83 -99.87 -11.26
CA VAL A 772 -3.71 -98.95 -11.45
C VAL A 772 -4.13 -97.73 -12.26
N THR A 773 -4.89 -97.88 -13.35
CA THR A 773 -5.43 -96.73 -14.08
C THR A 773 -6.43 -95.94 -13.25
N GLY A 774 -7.28 -96.59 -12.45
CA GLY A 774 -8.16 -95.91 -11.51
C GLY A 774 -7.40 -95.09 -10.44
N ALA A 775 -6.33 -95.65 -9.88
CA ALA A 775 -5.49 -94.95 -8.90
C ALA A 775 -4.67 -93.81 -9.53
N VAL A 776 -4.16 -93.99 -10.75
CA VAL A 776 -3.45 -92.94 -11.49
C VAL A 776 -4.40 -91.82 -11.89
N ASN A 777 -5.61 -92.14 -12.38
CA ASN A 777 -6.61 -91.13 -12.73
C ASN A 777 -7.07 -90.35 -11.48
N ALA A 778 -7.29 -91.02 -10.35
CA ALA A 778 -7.62 -90.34 -9.10
C ALA A 778 -6.46 -89.44 -8.59
N ALA A 779 -5.21 -89.86 -8.77
CA ALA A 779 -4.05 -89.04 -8.43
C ALA A 779 -3.88 -87.84 -9.37
N VAL A 780 -4.17 -88.01 -10.67
CA VAL A 780 -4.16 -86.93 -11.66
C VAL A 780 -5.30 -85.94 -11.38
N GLU A 781 -6.52 -86.40 -11.11
CA GLU A 781 -7.65 -85.54 -10.73
C GLU A 781 -7.34 -84.74 -9.46
N LEU A 782 -6.76 -85.37 -8.44
CA LEU A 782 -6.35 -84.68 -7.20
C LEU A 782 -5.24 -83.64 -7.47
N ALA A 783 -4.30 -83.92 -8.37
CA ALA A 783 -3.25 -82.98 -8.76
C ALA A 783 -3.82 -81.81 -9.60
N GLU A 784 -4.77 -82.07 -10.49
CA GLU A 784 -5.48 -81.07 -11.27
C GLU A 784 -6.36 -80.17 -10.41
N GLU A 785 -7.08 -80.72 -9.42
CA GLU A 785 -7.85 -79.94 -8.44
C GLU A 785 -6.95 -79.02 -7.61
N ARG A 786 -5.79 -79.51 -7.15
CA ARG A 786 -4.81 -78.69 -6.45
C ARG A 786 -4.22 -77.59 -7.33
N LEU A 787 -3.96 -77.88 -8.60
CA LEU A 787 -3.52 -76.89 -9.58
C LEU A 787 -4.61 -75.85 -9.86
N ARG A 788 -5.88 -76.24 -9.99
CA ARG A 788 -7.00 -75.30 -10.17
C ARG A 788 -7.15 -74.40 -8.95
N HIS A 789 -7.12 -74.96 -7.74
CA HIS A 789 -7.17 -74.18 -6.51
C HIS A 789 -6.02 -73.17 -6.41
N ALA A 790 -4.79 -73.57 -6.74
CA ALA A 790 -3.64 -72.67 -6.75
C ALA A 790 -3.77 -71.56 -7.82
N HIS A 791 -4.33 -71.85 -8.99
CA HIS A 791 -4.59 -70.85 -10.02
C HIS A 791 -5.71 -69.87 -9.61
N GLU A 792 -6.76 -70.35 -8.94
CA GLU A 792 -7.84 -69.51 -8.41
C GLU A 792 -7.35 -68.59 -7.28
N GLU A 793 -6.48 -69.08 -6.38
CA GLU A 793 -5.86 -68.25 -5.34
C GLU A 793 -4.90 -67.21 -5.94
N LEU A 794 -4.12 -67.58 -6.95
CA LEU A 794 -3.28 -66.62 -7.68
C LEU A 794 -4.10 -65.57 -8.45
N ALA A 795 -5.27 -65.94 -8.98
CA ALA A 795 -6.18 -65.01 -9.64
C ALA A 795 -6.81 -64.05 -8.63
N LYS A 796 -7.24 -64.55 -7.46
CA LYS A 796 -7.74 -63.73 -6.35
C LYS A 796 -6.68 -62.75 -5.85
N LEU A 797 -5.46 -63.20 -5.60
CA LEU A 797 -4.36 -62.33 -5.16
C LEU A 797 -4.00 -61.26 -6.20
N LYS A 798 -4.07 -61.58 -7.50
CA LYS A 798 -3.88 -60.58 -8.56
C LYS A 798 -5.00 -59.56 -8.57
N GLN A 799 -6.24 -59.99 -8.37
CA GLN A 799 -7.41 -59.13 -8.33
C GLN A 799 -7.41 -58.22 -7.09
N GLU A 800 -7.09 -58.76 -5.91
CA GLU A 800 -6.90 -58.00 -4.68
C GLU A 800 -5.80 -56.94 -4.83
N ARG A 801 -4.66 -57.28 -5.46
CA ARG A 801 -3.61 -56.30 -5.76
C ARG A 801 -4.06 -55.21 -6.75
N THR A 802 -4.84 -55.55 -7.76
CA THR A 802 -5.38 -54.52 -8.68
C THR A 802 -6.39 -53.61 -8.00
N ASP A 803 -7.18 -54.14 -7.08
CA ASP A 803 -8.14 -53.38 -6.30
C ASP A 803 -7.43 -52.49 -5.26
N GLU A 804 -6.36 -52.98 -4.62
CA GLU A 804 -5.48 -52.18 -3.74
C GLU A 804 -4.79 -51.03 -4.50
N VAL A 805 -4.27 -51.29 -5.70
CA VAL A 805 -3.67 -50.24 -6.55
C VAL A 805 -4.72 -49.19 -6.93
N ARG A 806 -5.94 -49.59 -7.28
CA ARG A 806 -7.05 -48.66 -7.54
C ARG A 806 -7.40 -47.82 -6.31
N VAL A 807 -7.48 -48.43 -5.13
CA VAL A 807 -7.76 -47.69 -3.89
C VAL A 807 -6.66 -46.68 -3.58
N LEU A 808 -5.40 -47.02 -3.83
CA LEU A 808 -4.27 -46.09 -3.67
C LEU A 808 -4.28 -44.97 -4.72
N GLU A 809 -4.65 -45.26 -5.97
CA GLU A 809 -4.84 -44.26 -7.02
C GLU A 809 -5.99 -43.29 -6.69
N ASP A 810 -7.13 -43.81 -6.24
CA ASP A 810 -8.28 -43.01 -5.80
C ASP A 810 -7.93 -42.14 -4.57
N GLN A 811 -7.15 -42.67 -3.63
CA GLN A 811 -6.65 -41.91 -2.47
C GLN A 811 -5.68 -40.80 -2.88
N HIS A 812 -4.74 -41.11 -3.79
CA HIS A 812 -3.81 -40.12 -4.32
C HIS A 812 -4.53 -39.00 -5.08
N ASP A 813 -5.52 -39.34 -5.90
CA ASP A 813 -6.31 -38.35 -6.64
C ASP A 813 -7.20 -37.52 -5.72
N ALA A 814 -7.74 -38.11 -4.65
CA ALA A 814 -8.46 -37.38 -3.61
C ALA A 814 -7.54 -36.41 -2.84
N GLU A 815 -6.32 -36.82 -2.49
CA GLU A 815 -5.32 -35.94 -1.85
C GLU A 815 -4.86 -34.82 -2.78
N LYS A 816 -4.64 -35.12 -4.07
CA LYS A 816 -4.32 -34.14 -5.10
C LYS A 816 -5.43 -33.11 -5.27
N ALA A 817 -6.70 -33.55 -5.32
CA ALA A 817 -7.85 -32.65 -5.38
C ALA A 817 -7.94 -31.76 -4.13
N ARG A 818 -7.66 -32.33 -2.95
CA ARG A 818 -7.66 -31.61 -1.67
C ARG A 818 -6.55 -30.54 -1.60
N LEU A 819 -5.35 -30.85 -2.10
CA LEU A 819 -4.23 -29.90 -2.21
C LEU A 819 -4.54 -28.77 -3.19
N MET A 820 -5.13 -29.08 -4.34
CA MET A 820 -5.57 -28.06 -5.30
C MET A 820 -6.62 -27.13 -4.70
N GLU A 821 -7.60 -27.68 -3.96
CA GLU A 821 -8.61 -26.88 -3.27
C GLU A 821 -8.00 -26.01 -2.15
N GLU A 822 -6.97 -26.50 -1.45
CA GLU A 822 -6.24 -25.71 -0.46
C GLU A 822 -5.43 -24.58 -1.11
N MET A 823 -4.81 -24.84 -2.28
CA MET A 823 -4.15 -23.79 -3.07
C MET A 823 -5.15 -22.74 -3.55
N ASP A 824 -6.30 -23.13 -4.09
CA ASP A 824 -7.36 -22.18 -4.50
C ASP A 824 -7.89 -21.34 -3.34
N ARG A 825 -7.93 -21.89 -2.12
CA ARG A 825 -8.28 -21.14 -0.91
C ARG A 825 -7.18 -20.15 -0.53
N ARG A 826 -5.91 -20.56 -0.61
CA ARG A 826 -4.76 -19.67 -0.33
C ARG A 826 -4.69 -18.54 -1.35
N ASP A 827 -4.92 -18.82 -2.62
CA ASP A 827 -4.97 -17.80 -3.68
C ASP A 827 -6.13 -16.83 -3.46
N ARG A 828 -7.30 -17.31 -3.05
CA ARG A 828 -8.42 -16.44 -2.63
C ARG A 828 -8.08 -15.58 -1.41
N TYR A 829 -7.34 -16.09 -0.44
CA TYR A 829 -6.86 -15.30 0.71
C TYR A 829 -5.83 -14.24 0.30
N ILE A 830 -4.91 -14.59 -0.60
CA ILE A 830 -3.90 -13.65 -1.13
C ILE A 830 -4.61 -12.54 -1.91
N GLN A 831 -5.52 -12.88 -2.81
CA GLN A 831 -6.33 -11.91 -3.56
C GLN A 831 -7.17 -11.03 -2.62
N GLY A 832 -7.79 -11.60 -1.59
CA GLY A 832 -8.52 -10.84 -0.58
C GLY A 832 -7.62 -9.91 0.25
N ALA A 833 -6.39 -10.31 0.54
CA ALA A 833 -5.40 -9.48 1.20
C ALA A 833 -4.89 -8.35 0.28
N GLU A 834 -4.67 -8.63 -1.01
CA GLU A 834 -4.29 -7.63 -2.02
C GLU A 834 -5.38 -6.58 -2.21
N VAL A 835 -6.66 -6.98 -2.28
CA VAL A 835 -7.79 -6.05 -2.33
C VAL A 835 -7.84 -5.18 -1.06
N LYS A 836 -7.66 -5.78 0.13
CA LYS A 836 -7.57 -5.00 1.39
C LYS A 836 -6.39 -4.04 1.42
N ILE A 837 -5.24 -4.42 0.87
CA ILE A 837 -4.07 -3.53 0.77
C ILE A 837 -4.39 -2.38 -0.17
N GLN A 838 -5.02 -2.64 -1.32
CA GLN A 838 -5.46 -1.60 -2.26
C GLN A 838 -6.51 -0.66 -1.64
N ASP A 839 -7.45 -1.20 -0.87
CA ASP A 839 -8.45 -0.41 -0.12
C ASP A 839 -7.77 0.47 0.94
N LEU A 840 -6.81 -0.08 1.70
CA LEU A 840 -6.02 0.70 2.66
C LEU A 840 -5.14 1.74 1.99
N GLU A 841 -4.58 1.47 0.81
CA GLU A 841 -3.84 2.44 0.01
C GLU A 841 -4.77 3.55 -0.51
N HIS A 842 -5.99 3.21 -0.92
CA HIS A 842 -7.01 4.18 -1.34
C HIS A 842 -7.52 5.01 -0.16
N GLU A 843 -7.72 4.41 1.01
CA GLU A 843 -8.08 5.11 2.24
C GLU A 843 -6.95 6.01 2.73
N MET A 844 -5.70 5.55 2.67
CA MET A 844 -4.52 6.38 2.95
C MET A 844 -4.36 7.52 1.94
N MET A 845 -4.64 7.28 0.66
CA MET A 845 -4.61 8.34 -0.36
C MET A 845 -5.74 9.33 -0.14
N ARG A 846 -6.96 8.87 0.19
CA ARG A 846 -8.09 9.73 0.57
C ARG A 846 -7.79 10.51 1.85
N TYR A 847 -7.20 9.89 2.86
CA TYR A 847 -6.80 10.54 4.10
C TYR A 847 -5.73 11.60 3.85
N ARG A 848 -4.74 11.33 2.97
CA ARG A 848 -3.78 12.34 2.54
C ARG A 848 -4.44 13.47 1.74
N GLN A 849 -5.41 13.16 0.89
CA GLN A 849 -6.14 14.17 0.13
C GLN A 849 -7.08 15.00 1.01
N THR A 850 -7.76 14.40 1.99
CA THR A 850 -8.63 15.11 2.95
C THR A 850 -7.80 15.85 3.98
N SER A 851 -6.74 15.28 4.52
CA SER A 851 -5.81 15.99 5.42
C SER A 851 -5.10 17.14 4.70
N SER A 852 -4.69 16.96 3.45
CA SER A 852 -4.14 18.05 2.63
C SER A 852 -5.19 19.11 2.30
N ALA A 853 -6.42 18.70 1.97
CA ALA A 853 -7.52 19.64 1.73
C ALA A 853 -7.94 20.40 3.00
N GLU A 854 -7.92 19.75 4.17
CA GLU A 854 -8.18 20.37 5.47
C GLU A 854 -7.03 21.30 5.88
N LEU A 855 -5.78 20.93 5.61
CA LEU A 855 -4.64 21.81 5.84
C LEU A 855 -4.70 23.03 4.91
N MET A 856 -5.03 22.84 3.63
CA MET A 856 -5.24 23.93 2.68
C MET A 856 -6.46 24.79 3.05
N LYS A 857 -7.51 24.19 3.61
CA LYS A 857 -8.67 24.92 4.16
C LYS A 857 -8.29 25.72 5.39
N GLN A 858 -7.48 25.17 6.30
CA GLN A 858 -6.97 25.89 7.48
C GLN A 858 -6.02 27.02 7.09
N VAL A 859 -5.16 26.82 6.10
CA VAL A 859 -4.30 27.86 5.53
C VAL A 859 -5.15 28.95 4.85
N ALA A 860 -6.16 28.58 4.07
CA ALA A 860 -7.08 29.53 3.46
C ALA A 860 -7.92 30.30 4.49
N GLU A 861 -8.35 29.64 5.58
CA GLU A 861 -9.06 30.26 6.71
C GLU A 861 -8.14 31.19 7.52
N GLN A 862 -6.86 30.83 7.69
CA GLN A 862 -5.86 31.70 8.32
C GLN A 862 -5.56 32.92 7.44
N ASP A 863 -5.35 32.74 6.14
CA ASP A 863 -5.18 33.82 5.18
C ASP A 863 -6.40 34.73 5.14
N GLN A 864 -7.60 34.17 5.20
CA GLN A 864 -8.83 34.94 5.29
C GLN A 864 -8.90 35.73 6.60
N ARG A 865 -8.53 35.13 7.74
CA ARG A 865 -8.44 35.85 9.03
C ARG A 865 -7.39 36.96 9.01
N PHE A 866 -6.26 36.77 8.32
CA PHE A 866 -5.25 37.82 8.15
C PHE A 866 -5.76 38.95 7.26
N ARG A 867 -6.50 38.63 6.18
CA ARG A 867 -7.14 39.64 5.33
C ARG A 867 -8.24 40.40 6.07
N ASP A 868 -9.05 39.71 6.87
CA ASP A 868 -10.10 40.33 7.66
C ASP A 868 -9.51 41.20 8.79
N ALA A 869 -8.45 40.73 9.47
CA ALA A 869 -7.72 41.52 10.47
C ALA A 869 -7.02 42.75 9.86
N ALA A 870 -6.42 42.61 8.67
CA ALA A 870 -5.82 43.71 7.94
C ALA A 870 -6.89 44.70 7.43
N ALA A 871 -8.06 44.21 7.01
CA ALA A 871 -9.19 45.04 6.62
C ALA A 871 -9.80 45.77 7.83
N GLU A 872 -9.88 45.12 9.00
CA GLU A 872 -10.29 45.76 10.25
C GLU A 872 -9.27 46.80 10.72
N GLU A 873 -7.97 46.52 10.62
CA GLU A 873 -6.92 47.49 10.97
C GLU A 873 -6.94 48.68 10.01
N LYS A 874 -7.16 48.43 8.72
CA LYS A 874 -7.37 49.46 7.70
C LYS A 874 -8.63 50.28 7.99
N ALA A 875 -9.74 49.66 8.33
CA ALA A 875 -10.97 50.37 8.72
C ALA A 875 -10.78 51.18 10.01
N ARG A 876 -9.99 50.68 10.98
CA ARG A 876 -9.63 51.43 12.20
C ARG A 876 -8.69 52.59 11.90
N SER A 877 -7.75 52.45 10.98
CA SER A 877 -6.84 53.53 10.58
C SER A 877 -7.56 54.58 9.75
N GLU A 878 -8.45 54.19 8.85
CA GLU A 878 -9.35 55.08 8.11
C GLU A 878 -10.33 55.81 9.05
N ALA A 879 -10.89 55.13 10.06
CA ALA A 879 -11.73 55.78 11.07
C ALA A 879 -10.94 56.77 11.95
N ARG A 880 -9.69 56.44 12.31
CA ARG A 880 -8.80 57.38 13.01
C ARG A 880 -8.42 58.57 12.14
N LEU A 881 -8.16 58.36 10.85
CA LEU A 881 -7.89 59.43 9.90
C LEU A 881 -9.11 60.33 9.74
N ALA A 882 -10.31 59.77 9.58
CA ALA A 882 -11.55 60.53 9.52
C ALA A 882 -11.80 61.35 10.80
N GLN A 883 -11.51 60.79 11.97
CA GLN A 883 -11.57 61.53 13.24
C GLN A 883 -10.53 62.67 13.32
N LEU A 884 -9.32 62.45 12.79
CA LEU A 884 -8.28 63.48 12.73
C LEU A 884 -8.62 64.57 11.71
N GLU A 885 -9.22 64.21 10.58
CA GLU A 885 -9.73 65.14 9.57
C GLU A 885 -10.88 65.97 10.13
N GLU A 886 -11.84 65.36 10.83
CA GLU A 886 -12.94 66.07 11.49
C GLU A 886 -12.43 67.00 12.61
N LEU A 887 -11.42 66.58 13.38
CA LEU A 887 -10.75 67.44 14.36
C LEU A 887 -9.97 68.59 13.71
N LEU A 888 -9.35 68.35 12.55
CA LEU A 888 -8.67 69.40 11.76
C LEU A 888 -9.68 70.39 11.20
N GLU A 889 -10.78 69.94 10.59
CA GLU A 889 -11.86 70.82 10.11
C GLU A 889 -12.47 71.63 11.25
N ALA A 890 -12.72 71.00 12.41
CA ALA A 890 -13.21 71.70 13.59
C ALA A 890 -12.20 72.75 14.09
N LYS A 891 -10.89 72.48 14.00
CA LYS A 891 -9.82 73.43 14.35
C LYS A 891 -9.69 74.55 13.34
N GLU A 892 -9.78 74.26 12.05
CA GLU A 892 -9.77 75.25 10.98
C GLU A 892 -10.97 76.19 11.10
N LYS A 893 -12.15 75.66 11.40
CA LYS A 893 -13.35 76.45 11.69
C LYS A 893 -13.16 77.33 12.94
N GLN A 894 -12.58 76.80 14.02
CA GLN A 894 -12.24 77.60 15.21
C GLN A 894 -11.23 78.71 14.90
N LEU A 895 -10.26 78.46 14.02
CA LEU A 895 -9.28 79.46 13.60
C LEU A 895 -9.93 80.53 12.71
N ALA A 896 -10.78 80.14 11.76
CA ALA A 896 -11.52 81.07 10.91
C ALA A 896 -12.48 81.96 11.71
N ASP A 897 -13.17 81.39 12.70
CA ASP A 897 -14.04 82.15 13.59
C ASP A 897 -13.24 83.10 14.51
N ARG A 898 -12.06 82.67 14.98
CA ARG A 898 -11.13 83.56 15.70
C ARG A 898 -10.61 84.68 14.81
N GLU A 899 -10.28 84.38 13.56
CA GLU A 899 -9.80 85.39 12.60
C GLU A 899 -10.90 86.41 12.28
N LYS A 900 -12.16 85.98 12.14
CA LYS A 900 -13.31 86.89 12.06
C LYS A 900 -13.43 87.77 13.30
N GLN A 901 -13.28 87.21 14.50
CA GLN A 901 -13.29 87.99 15.74
C GLN A 901 -12.12 88.98 15.81
N PHE A 902 -10.93 88.62 15.34
CA PHE A 902 -9.79 89.53 15.27
C PHE A 902 -10.03 90.67 14.27
N ARG A 903 -10.55 90.38 13.08
CA ARG A 903 -10.93 91.42 12.11
C ARG A 903 -12.00 92.34 12.65
N GLN A 904 -12.99 91.81 13.37
CA GLN A 904 -14.02 92.62 14.02
C GLN A 904 -13.43 93.53 15.11
N LYS A 905 -12.54 93.00 15.95
CA LYS A 905 -11.84 93.81 16.97
C LYS A 905 -10.90 94.85 16.36
N GLN A 906 -10.28 94.54 15.23
CA GLN A 906 -9.44 95.48 14.51
C GLN A 906 -10.27 96.64 13.94
N LEU A 907 -11.44 96.35 13.37
CA LEU A 907 -12.40 97.38 12.96
C LEU A 907 -12.91 98.22 14.14
N GLU A 908 -13.11 97.62 15.32
CA GLU A 908 -13.47 98.35 16.54
C GLU A 908 -12.33 99.26 17.02
N LEU A 909 -11.08 98.79 16.97
CA LEU A 909 -9.89 99.59 17.31
C LEU A 909 -9.65 100.72 16.32
N ASP A 910 -9.83 100.47 15.03
CA ASP A 910 -9.74 101.50 13.99
C ASP A 910 -10.84 102.56 14.19
N GLY A 911 -12.06 102.14 14.53
CA GLY A 911 -13.14 103.05 14.91
C GLY A 911 -12.83 103.90 16.16
N MET A 912 -12.23 103.29 17.20
CA MET A 912 -11.77 104.03 18.38
C MET A 912 -10.64 105.02 18.06
N ASN A 913 -9.73 104.66 17.16
CA ASN A 913 -8.65 105.54 16.71
C ASN A 913 -9.16 106.70 15.85
N GLU A 914 -10.15 106.47 14.99
CA GLU A 914 -10.83 107.55 14.27
C GLU A 914 -11.54 108.50 15.24
N ASP A 915 -12.25 107.99 16.22
CA ASP A 915 -12.90 108.80 17.26
C ASP A 915 -11.90 109.58 18.11
N PHE A 916 -10.77 108.96 18.46
CA PHE A 916 -9.69 109.63 19.18
C PHE A 916 -9.07 110.75 18.32
N SER A 917 -8.81 110.48 17.04
CA SER A 917 -8.29 111.47 16.09
C SER A 917 -9.24 112.64 15.92
N ARG A 918 -10.55 112.39 15.79
CA ARG A 918 -11.58 113.46 15.75
C ARG A 918 -11.60 114.30 17.02
N ARG A 919 -11.41 113.68 18.20
CA ARG A 919 -11.30 114.42 19.47
C ARG A 919 -10.02 115.23 19.55
N ALA A 920 -8.90 114.69 19.07
CA ALA A 920 -7.62 115.39 19.02
C ALA A 920 -7.67 116.59 18.05
N ASP A 921 -8.31 116.45 16.90
CA ASP A 921 -8.53 117.52 15.94
C ASP A 921 -9.41 118.62 16.53
N LYS A 922 -10.50 118.25 17.19
CA LYS A 922 -11.37 119.21 17.89
C LYS A 922 -10.63 119.94 19.02
N PHE A 923 -9.80 119.23 19.79
CA PHE A 923 -8.97 119.84 20.82
C PHE A 923 -7.93 120.80 20.21
N ASN A 924 -7.33 120.44 19.08
CA ASN A 924 -6.41 121.32 18.34
C ASN A 924 -7.12 122.56 17.83
N GLU A 925 -8.33 122.45 17.26
CA GLU A 925 -9.16 123.59 16.85
C GLU A 925 -9.48 124.52 18.03
N GLU A 926 -9.85 123.98 19.19
CA GLU A 926 -10.09 124.74 20.41
C GLU A 926 -8.81 125.45 20.90
N LEU A 927 -7.66 124.79 20.82
CA LEU A 927 -6.36 125.36 21.20
C LEU A 927 -5.91 126.47 20.22
N PHE A 928 -6.17 126.30 18.92
CA PHE A 928 -5.94 127.34 17.92
C PHE A 928 -6.88 128.54 18.11
N ALA A 929 -8.15 128.31 18.46
CA ALA A 929 -9.09 129.38 18.80
C ALA A 929 -8.64 130.16 20.05
N GLN A 930 -8.16 129.48 21.09
CA GLN A 930 -7.58 130.12 22.27
C GLN A 930 -6.32 130.92 21.94
N LYS A 931 -5.43 130.40 21.09
CA LYS A 931 -4.25 131.13 20.61
C LYS A 931 -4.60 132.39 19.83
N ARG A 932 -5.61 132.34 18.95
CA ARG A 932 -6.10 133.53 18.23
C ARG A 932 -6.64 134.58 19.20
N ALA A 933 -7.46 134.17 20.17
CA ALA A 933 -8.00 135.08 21.18
C ALA A 933 -6.91 135.72 22.06
N LEU A 934 -5.82 135.02 22.35
CA LEU A 934 -4.67 135.58 23.06
C LEU A 934 -3.87 136.55 22.19
N SER A 935 -3.63 136.21 20.92
CA SER A 935 -2.96 137.10 19.96
C SER A 935 -3.72 138.41 19.75
N GLU A 936 -5.05 138.36 19.67
CA GLU A 936 -5.89 139.56 19.55
C GLU A 936 -5.82 140.44 20.81
N LYS A 937 -5.74 139.84 22.00
CA LYS A 937 -5.53 140.56 23.27
C LYS A 937 -4.15 141.20 23.37
N GLU A 938 -3.10 140.51 22.92
CA GLU A 938 -1.74 141.06 22.86
C GLU A 938 -1.66 142.23 21.88
N GLN A 939 -2.34 142.15 20.74
CA GLN A 939 -2.42 143.23 19.77
C GLN A 939 -3.14 144.46 20.35
N ALA A 940 -4.27 144.26 21.03
CA ALA A 940 -4.99 145.34 21.71
C ALA A 940 -4.16 146.02 22.82
N LEU A 941 -3.36 145.25 23.56
CA LEU A 941 -2.44 145.80 24.58
C LEU A 941 -1.30 146.61 23.95
N ASN A 942 -0.75 146.15 22.82
CA ASN A 942 0.27 146.89 22.09
C ASN A 942 -0.27 148.20 21.49
N ASP A 943 -1.49 148.19 20.95
CA ASP A 943 -2.14 149.40 20.45
C ASP A 943 -2.41 150.41 21.57
N HIS A 944 -2.81 149.93 22.76
CA HIS A 944 -2.97 150.78 23.94
C HIS A 944 -1.64 151.37 24.42
N ARG A 945 -0.54 150.61 24.33
CA ARG A 945 0.80 151.07 24.69
C ARG A 945 1.32 152.14 23.71
N LEU A 946 1.09 151.93 22.41
CA LEU A 946 1.43 152.89 21.37
C LEU A 946 0.67 154.21 21.52
N ASN A 947 -0.61 154.17 21.90
CA ASN A 947 -1.39 155.39 22.16
C ASN A 947 -0.86 156.17 23.38
N LEU A 948 -0.47 155.47 24.45
CA LEU A 948 0.15 156.12 25.60
C LEU A 948 1.49 156.79 25.23
N GLU A 949 2.32 156.15 24.39
CA GLU A 949 3.57 156.73 23.92
C GLU A 949 3.35 157.99 23.06
N LYS A 950 2.29 158.01 22.24
CA LYS A 950 1.90 159.20 21.48
C LYS A 950 1.48 160.36 22.40
N ASP A 951 0.67 160.07 23.42
CA ASP A 951 0.22 161.08 24.40
C ASP A 951 1.38 161.64 25.24
N TYR A 952 2.35 160.80 25.60
CA TYR A 952 3.57 161.25 26.29
C TYR A 952 4.45 162.13 25.39
N SER A 953 4.56 161.82 24.09
CA SER A 953 5.37 162.63 23.17
C SER A 953 4.75 164.02 22.92
N LEU A 954 3.41 164.11 22.82
CA LEU A 954 2.69 165.37 22.71
C LEU A 954 2.88 166.25 23.95
N LYS A 955 2.73 165.69 25.16
CA LYS A 955 2.96 166.44 26.41
C LYS A 955 4.42 166.89 26.58
N SER A 956 5.38 166.11 26.09
CA SER A 956 6.79 166.50 26.08
C SER A 956 7.04 167.69 25.15
N GLN A 957 6.39 167.73 23.98
CA GLN A 957 6.50 168.86 23.05
C GLN A 957 5.85 170.14 23.61
N GLU A 958 4.70 170.03 24.30
CA GLU A 958 4.07 171.15 24.99
C GLU A 958 4.95 171.71 26.11
N LEU A 959 5.64 170.85 26.87
CA LEU A 959 6.61 171.27 27.89
C LEU A 959 7.83 171.98 27.30
N GLU A 960 8.30 171.58 26.12
CA GLU A 960 9.38 172.28 25.42
C GLU A 960 8.94 173.63 24.87
N GLN A 961 7.71 173.75 24.35
CA GLN A 961 7.13 175.04 23.94
C GLN A 961 7.01 176.00 25.14
N MET A 962 6.50 175.53 26.28
CA MET A 962 6.43 176.37 27.49
C MET A 962 7.82 176.79 27.99
N LYS A 963 8.84 175.93 27.90
CA LYS A 963 10.23 176.31 28.21
C LYS A 963 10.77 177.37 27.24
N ALA A 964 10.47 177.26 25.95
CA ALA A 964 10.90 178.22 24.95
C ALA A 964 10.24 179.60 25.17
N GLU A 965 8.95 179.64 25.54
CA GLU A 965 8.24 180.86 25.88
C GLU A 965 8.75 181.51 27.18
N LEU A 966 9.02 180.70 28.21
CA LEU A 966 9.62 181.18 29.47
C LEU A 966 11.01 181.78 29.22
N THR A 967 11.81 181.15 28.36
CA THR A 967 13.14 181.64 28.00
C THR A 967 13.07 182.95 27.20
N ARG A 968 12.03 183.12 26.35
CA ARG A 968 11.74 184.38 25.65
C ARG A 968 11.36 185.50 26.62
N ALA A 969 10.48 185.22 27.58
CA ALA A 969 10.07 186.18 28.60
C ALA A 969 11.24 186.63 29.51
N ILE A 970 12.14 185.69 29.86
CA ILE A 970 13.35 186.00 30.65
C ILE A 970 14.32 186.89 29.85
N MET A 971 14.46 186.67 28.54
CA MET A 971 15.32 187.52 27.70
C MET A 971 14.74 188.92 27.46
N GLU A 972 13.41 189.09 27.40
CA GLU A 972 12.79 190.41 27.34
C GLU A 972 12.94 191.20 28.65
N TYR A 973 12.87 190.53 29.81
CA TYR A 973 13.10 191.19 31.11
C TYR A 973 14.54 191.72 31.26
N ARG A 974 15.52 191.07 30.62
CA ARG A 974 16.93 191.48 30.67
C ARG A 974 17.26 192.69 29.79
N LYS A 975 16.34 193.13 28.91
CA LYS A 975 16.44 194.36 28.10
C LYS A 975 15.94 195.63 28.83
N GLY A 976 15.58 195.55 30.12
CA GLY A 976 14.95 196.65 30.88
C GLY A 976 15.72 197.21 32.09
N ARG A 977 17.01 196.90 32.30
CA ARG A 977 17.85 197.55 33.33
C ARG A 977 19.31 197.64 32.93
#